data_AF-A0A365XTQ3-F1
#
_entry.id   AF-A0A365XTQ3-F1
#
_cell.length_a   1.000
_cell.length_b   1.000
_cell.length_c   1.000
_cell.angle_alpha   90.00
_cell.angle_beta   90.00
_cell.angle_gamma   90.00
#
_symmetry.space_group_name_H-M   'P 1'
#
loop_
_entity.id
_entity.type
_entity.pdbx_description
1 polymer ?
#
loop_
_entity_poly.entity_id
_entity_poly.type
_entity_poly.pdbx_seq_one_letter_code
_entity_poly.pdbx_strand_id
1 'polypeptide(L)'
;MGISILNLFKNIVIHNRLRSIRSVFQLNNEQAHILNYKPSYQRNYVWTDVKATYLIETILLHGEIPPIVIYIKEKIWEVIDGRQRCETIDRFIRGRFSLKPQGLDKLWNLAGKKFSQLDEKLQERILNTSLRLIQIKASDHANINAAAEEIVKREIFKRYNLGISPLKKEEVFNAQYIQDEINIYFKTQFEKDTRFYSQVMDLFDHRRKNKETMMQHIRQVLVLHHIPINKFTHKREDIVNMYYDYLSYNIVNKGDPENIPLLFNNFREKCSILLEIKKQFDEAKIPSNGLIYECLFWALSVCEEEKVTIKEINNPTFKEKLVGYLDKQTQNFPLERNNLVEIITKRYNLVANFFTSQLNVSFVRYLRSDDEFLVTHKEKMHQYMAERFAPGKEQEHFSKMDPTSTSVSDILDRIKRGKFKIKPAYQRSEVMNITKASSLIESILLGIKIHPLYIYVRKDGVAEVIDGQQRLLTMIGFLGERYTDEKGKMVLSKKNNFELNLRTGLLPHLHKKKFRQLSEEEQSCIRNFDLEVIEIKEENNKHFLPEELFKRINHKPFPIKENTFECWNAYVDSEIIEAIKDTYKRNNWLYLRKDDKRMLNEELVTSLCYLHYMTTGEANLRNIKEILEINKRQSAAIVKFKTKANITRVLENPAFKAELLLALNDFEAEFIEKMKLLISKPTGKSTESISSKRLDAILQTGSVRVSMSFYLLWVLLKGLPIEYLKEDPSTVQRRIMKVFSMLRTYESAEKIEAAIKETWSALPVSLAN
;
A
#
# COMPACT_ATOMS: atom_id res chain seq x y z
N MET A 1 7.95 42.64 1.74
CA MET A 1 7.88 42.14 0.35
C MET A 1 8.25 40.66 0.38
N GLY A 2 7.25 39.78 0.27
CA GLY A 2 7.50 38.34 0.30
C GLY A 2 8.27 37.92 -0.95
N ILE A 3 9.40 37.24 -0.78
CA ILE A 3 10.09 36.58 -1.88
C ILE A 3 9.08 35.58 -2.47
N SER A 4 8.72 35.75 -3.74
CA SER A 4 7.89 34.76 -4.44
C SER A 4 8.51 33.38 -4.30
N ILE A 5 7.72 32.35 -4.01
CA ILE A 5 8.21 30.97 -3.86
C ILE A 5 9.02 30.51 -5.08
N LEU A 6 8.72 31.07 -6.26
CA LEU A 6 9.47 30.85 -7.49
C LEU A 6 10.93 31.34 -7.40
N ASN A 7 11.16 32.48 -6.75
CA ASN A 7 12.50 33.01 -6.49
C ASN A 7 13.20 32.23 -5.38
N LEU A 8 12.47 31.62 -4.44
CA LEU A 8 13.06 30.72 -3.44
C LEU A 8 13.67 29.48 -4.11
N PHE A 9 12.96 28.85 -5.05
CA PHE A 9 13.46 27.67 -5.75
C PHE A 9 14.66 27.95 -6.66
N LYS A 10 14.74 29.13 -7.29
CA LYS A 10 15.90 29.56 -8.07
C LYS A 10 17.19 29.71 -7.23
N ASN A 11 17.04 29.91 -5.92
CA ASN A 11 18.13 30.09 -4.97
C ASN A 11 18.56 28.80 -4.27
N ILE A 12 18.17 27.64 -4.80
CA ILE A 12 18.52 26.34 -4.27
C ILE A 12 19.46 25.65 -5.25
N VAL A 13 20.55 25.09 -4.72
CA VAL A 13 21.46 24.23 -5.47
C VAL A 13 21.22 22.79 -5.09
N ILE A 14 21.13 21.92 -6.10
CA ILE A 14 20.92 20.49 -5.93
C ILE A 14 22.14 19.75 -6.49
N HIS A 15 22.71 18.85 -5.69
CA HIS A 15 23.83 18.00 -6.08
C HIS A 15 23.54 16.53 -5.81
N ASN A 16 23.99 15.65 -6.71
CA ASN A 16 24.03 14.22 -6.45
C ASN A 16 25.38 13.80 -5.90
N ARG A 17 25.38 13.03 -4.81
CA ARG A 17 26.59 12.43 -4.24
C ARG A 17 26.34 10.99 -3.85
N LEU A 18 27.30 10.13 -4.15
CA LEU A 18 27.37 8.78 -3.56
C LEU A 18 28.15 8.84 -2.24
N ARG A 19 27.59 8.26 -1.19
CA ARG A 19 28.22 8.12 0.13
C ARG A 19 27.95 6.72 0.68
N SER A 20 28.97 6.06 1.23
CA SER A 20 28.78 4.75 1.87
C SER A 20 27.87 4.86 3.10
N ILE A 21 27.16 3.78 3.43
CA ILE A 21 26.37 3.70 4.67
C ILE A 21 27.21 4.07 5.89
N ARG A 22 28.46 3.58 5.97
CA ARG A 22 29.41 3.94 7.04
C ARG A 22 29.63 5.45 7.14
N SER A 23 29.78 6.13 6.01
CA SER A 23 29.98 7.59 5.96
C SER A 23 28.71 8.37 6.32
N VAL A 24 27.54 7.93 5.87
CA VAL A 24 26.26 8.59 6.14
C VAL A 24 25.87 8.49 7.62
N PHE A 25 26.08 7.33 8.24
CA PHE A 25 25.74 7.09 9.65
C PHE A 25 26.90 7.34 10.62
N GLN A 26 28.08 7.67 10.10
CA GLN A 26 29.25 8.13 10.85
C GLN A 26 29.57 7.26 12.06
N LEU A 27 29.68 5.96 11.84
CA LEU A 27 29.82 5.01 12.96
C LEU A 27 31.08 5.27 13.83
N ASN A 28 32.02 6.14 13.40
CA ASN A 28 33.32 6.38 14.04
C ASN A 28 33.83 7.86 14.05
N ASN A 29 33.00 8.93 13.99
CA ASN A 29 33.54 10.32 13.97
C ASN A 29 32.68 11.38 14.69
N GLU A 30 33.25 12.06 15.69
CA GLU A 30 32.61 13.10 16.50
C GLU A 30 32.59 14.51 15.86
N GLN A 31 33.42 14.78 14.83
CA GLN A 31 33.49 16.09 14.15
C GLN A 31 32.50 16.22 12.98
N ALA A 32 31.68 15.21 12.73
CA ALA A 32 30.93 15.05 11.50
C ALA A 32 29.49 15.62 11.57
N HIS A 33 28.77 15.58 10.44
CA HIS A 33 27.43 16.20 10.30
C HIS A 33 26.34 15.44 11.08
N ILE A 34 25.37 16.10 11.67
CA ILE A 34 24.26 15.43 12.36
C ILE A 34 23.20 15.04 11.33
N LEU A 35 23.05 13.74 11.07
CA LEU A 35 21.95 13.22 10.25
C LEU A 35 20.63 13.25 11.03
N ASN A 36 19.81 14.27 10.80
CA ASN A 36 18.46 14.34 11.30
C ASN A 36 17.49 13.67 10.33
N TYR A 37 17.27 12.36 10.50
CA TYR A 37 16.27 11.64 9.72
C TYR A 37 14.85 11.66 10.30
N LYS A 38 14.63 12.40 11.40
CA LYS A 38 13.33 12.52 12.09
C LYS A 38 12.90 13.99 12.33
N PRO A 39 12.93 14.89 11.34
CA PRO A 39 12.38 16.23 11.52
C PRO A 39 10.88 16.18 11.84
N SER A 40 10.36 17.22 12.50
CA SER A 40 9.01 17.26 13.10
C SER A 40 7.86 17.06 12.08
N TYR A 41 8.08 17.48 10.84
CA TYR A 41 7.12 17.35 9.73
C TYR A 41 7.09 15.94 9.09
N GLN A 42 8.04 15.05 9.43
CA GLN A 42 8.02 13.67 8.97
C GLN A 42 7.07 12.80 9.80
N ARG A 43 6.36 11.91 9.12
CA ARG A 43 5.58 10.84 9.79
C ARG A 43 6.47 9.87 10.57
N ASN A 44 5.86 9.18 11.53
CA ASN A 44 6.51 8.13 12.31
C ASN A 44 7.06 6.97 11.47
N TYR A 45 7.89 6.12 12.08
CA TYR A 45 8.39 4.90 11.44
C TYR A 45 7.25 3.86 11.33
N VAL A 46 6.89 3.49 10.11
CA VAL A 46 5.71 2.66 9.81
C VAL A 46 6.05 1.35 9.12
N TRP A 47 7.29 1.16 8.68
CA TRP A 47 7.70 -0.09 8.02
C TRP A 47 7.66 -1.26 9.00
N THR A 48 7.08 -2.38 8.54
CA THR A 48 7.15 -3.64 9.28
C THR A 48 8.58 -4.20 9.20
N ASP A 49 8.96 -5.07 10.14
CA ASP A 49 10.27 -5.72 10.08
C ASP A 49 10.43 -6.58 8.81
N VAL A 50 9.33 -7.05 8.22
CA VAL A 50 9.32 -7.72 6.90
C VAL A 50 9.78 -6.77 5.79
N LYS A 51 9.24 -5.55 5.72
CA LYS A 51 9.68 -4.54 4.74
C LYS A 51 11.11 -4.06 5.04
N ALA A 52 11.44 -3.91 6.32
CA ALA A 52 12.79 -3.54 6.73
C ALA A 52 13.81 -4.57 6.27
N THR A 53 13.51 -5.86 6.46
CA THR A 53 14.33 -6.99 5.99
C THR A 53 14.51 -6.97 4.47
N TYR A 54 13.45 -6.66 3.73
CA TYR A 54 13.52 -6.55 2.27
C TYR A 54 14.49 -5.46 1.78
N LEU A 55 14.60 -4.34 2.51
CA LEU A 55 15.62 -3.32 2.22
C LEU A 55 17.03 -3.82 2.52
N ILE A 56 17.23 -4.48 3.67
CA ILE A 56 18.54 -5.03 4.04
C ILE A 56 18.99 -6.09 3.04
N GLU A 57 18.09 -6.97 2.59
CA GLU A 57 18.39 -7.92 1.53
C GLU A 57 18.78 -7.21 0.23
N THR A 58 18.07 -6.15 -0.14
CA THR A 58 18.40 -5.36 -1.33
C THR A 58 19.82 -4.80 -1.24
N ILE A 59 20.25 -4.30 -0.07
CA ILE A 59 21.63 -3.85 0.19
C ILE A 59 22.62 -4.99 0.00
N LEU A 60 22.34 -6.15 0.60
CA LEU A 60 23.22 -7.33 0.56
C LEU A 60 23.37 -7.94 -0.84
N LEU A 61 22.38 -7.72 -1.71
CA LEU A 61 22.38 -8.11 -3.13
C LEU A 61 22.96 -7.04 -4.07
N HIS A 62 23.58 -5.97 -3.54
CA HIS A 62 24.04 -4.80 -4.30
C HIS A 62 22.95 -4.09 -5.11
N GLY A 63 21.68 -4.29 -4.76
CA GLY A 63 20.57 -3.66 -5.45
C GLY A 63 20.59 -2.15 -5.28
N GLU A 64 20.06 -1.44 -6.28
CA GLU A 64 19.84 0.00 -6.14
C GLU A 64 18.69 0.29 -5.17
N ILE A 65 18.91 1.34 -4.38
CA ILE A 65 17.94 1.85 -3.42
C ILE A 65 17.56 3.24 -3.93
N PRO A 66 16.27 3.61 -3.88
CA PRO A 66 15.88 4.96 -4.26
C PRO A 66 16.73 6.01 -3.51
N PRO A 67 16.98 7.20 -4.09
CA PRO A 67 17.85 8.19 -3.47
C PRO A 67 17.29 8.75 -2.17
N ILE A 68 18.16 9.11 -1.23
CA ILE A 68 17.77 9.85 -0.02
C ILE A 68 17.90 11.34 -0.34
N VAL A 69 16.82 12.09 -0.15
CA VAL A 69 16.83 13.54 -0.35
C VAL A 69 17.12 14.20 0.99
N ILE A 70 18.17 15.02 1.04
CA ILE A 70 18.58 15.72 2.24
C ILE A 70 18.66 17.22 1.99
N TYR A 71 18.25 18.00 2.98
CA TYR A 71 18.55 19.42 3.08
C TYR A 71 19.79 19.60 3.95
N ILE A 72 20.80 20.30 3.44
CA ILE A 72 22.04 20.57 4.15
C ILE A 72 21.98 21.99 4.70
N LYS A 73 22.03 22.10 6.03
CA LYS A 73 22.19 23.34 6.76
C LYS A 73 23.42 23.23 7.64
N GLU A 74 24.53 23.84 7.20
CA GLU A 74 25.82 23.75 7.88
C GLU A 74 26.21 22.28 8.17
N LYS A 75 26.27 21.89 9.46
CA LYS A 75 26.54 20.52 9.90
C LYS A 75 25.30 19.65 10.03
N ILE A 76 24.09 20.14 9.81
CA ILE A 76 22.87 19.35 9.96
C ILE A 76 22.42 18.86 8.58
N TRP A 77 22.31 17.54 8.45
CA TRP A 77 21.75 16.87 7.27
C TRP A 77 20.34 16.42 7.60
N GLU A 78 19.35 17.18 7.17
CA GLU A 78 17.96 16.91 7.44
C GLU A 78 17.34 16.09 6.32
N VAL A 79 16.78 14.93 6.63
CA VAL A 79 16.18 14.05 5.61
C VAL A 79 14.79 14.57 5.22
N ILE A 80 14.67 15.03 3.97
CA ILE A 80 13.40 15.35 3.34
C ILE A 80 12.75 14.05 2.84
N ASP A 81 13.43 13.19 2.09
CA ASP A 81 12.88 11.90 1.68
C ASP A 81 13.85 10.77 1.99
N GLY A 82 13.31 9.64 2.46
CA GLY A 82 14.11 8.47 2.83
C GLY A 82 14.18 8.18 4.32
N ARG A 83 13.43 8.87 5.18
CA ARG A 83 13.37 8.59 6.64
C ARG A 83 13.26 7.10 6.96
N GLN A 84 12.32 6.39 6.33
CA GLN A 84 12.07 4.97 6.61
C GLN A 84 13.26 4.08 6.21
N ARG A 85 13.98 4.43 5.13
CA ARG A 85 15.19 3.74 4.67
C ARG A 85 16.34 4.00 5.64
N CYS A 86 16.58 5.26 5.99
CA CYS A 86 17.63 5.63 6.93
C CYS A 86 17.44 4.96 8.29
N GLU A 87 16.23 5.07 8.85
CA GLU A 87 15.91 4.46 10.15
C GLU A 87 15.97 2.93 10.11
N THR A 88 15.62 2.29 8.99
CA THR A 88 15.78 0.83 8.83
C THR A 88 17.25 0.42 8.91
N ILE A 89 18.12 1.11 8.17
CA ILE A 89 19.56 0.82 8.13
C ILE A 89 20.16 1.04 9.52
N ASP A 90 19.88 2.18 10.17
CA ASP A 90 20.31 2.47 11.55
C ASP A 90 19.83 1.41 12.54
N ARG A 91 18.54 1.04 12.49
CA ARG A 91 17.95 0.02 13.37
C ARG A 91 18.63 -1.33 13.18
N PHE A 92 18.97 -1.72 11.94
CA PHE A 92 19.58 -3.02 11.68
C PHE A 92 21.03 -3.07 12.17
N ILE A 93 21.84 -2.07 11.81
CA ILE A 93 23.26 -1.97 12.22
C ILE A 93 23.39 -1.96 13.74
N ARG A 94 22.47 -1.27 14.45
CA ARG A 94 22.41 -1.24 15.92
C ARG A 94 21.73 -2.47 16.55
N GLY A 95 21.44 -3.53 15.78
CA GLY A 95 20.88 -4.78 16.30
C GLY A 95 19.45 -4.69 16.86
N ARG A 96 18.67 -3.66 16.48
CA ARG A 96 17.30 -3.41 16.99
C ARG A 96 16.24 -4.34 16.39
N PHE A 97 16.55 -5.09 15.33
CA PHE A 97 15.69 -6.16 14.81
C PHE A 97 16.51 -7.25 14.11
N SER A 98 15.90 -8.42 13.91
CA SER A 98 16.44 -9.53 13.13
C SER A 98 15.71 -9.71 11.79
N LEU A 99 16.43 -10.20 10.79
CA LEU A 99 15.89 -10.43 9.45
C LEU A 99 14.73 -11.43 9.50
N LYS A 100 13.59 -11.06 8.90
CA LYS A 100 12.38 -11.88 8.88
C LYS A 100 12.35 -12.75 7.61
N PRO A 101 12.03 -14.06 7.71
CA PRO A 101 11.93 -14.92 6.53
C PRO A 101 11.04 -14.35 5.42
N GLN A 102 9.91 -13.71 5.77
CA GLN A 102 8.97 -13.15 4.80
C GLN A 102 9.48 -11.89 4.06
N GLY A 103 10.62 -11.35 4.50
CA GLY A 103 11.27 -10.20 3.86
C GLY A 103 12.49 -10.60 3.03
N LEU A 104 12.84 -11.88 2.98
CA LEU A 104 13.98 -12.40 2.24
C LEU A 104 13.44 -13.16 1.02
N ASP A 105 13.71 -12.64 -0.19
CA ASP A 105 13.37 -13.30 -1.45
C ASP A 105 14.49 -14.25 -1.91
N LYS A 106 15.75 -13.97 -1.55
CA LYS A 106 16.95 -14.72 -1.99
C LYS A 106 17.86 -15.14 -0.84
N LEU A 107 18.05 -14.30 0.18
CA LEU A 107 19.04 -14.51 1.26
C LEU A 107 18.41 -15.11 2.52
N TRP A 108 17.53 -16.10 2.34
CA TRP A 108 16.78 -16.78 3.40
C TRP A 108 17.69 -17.37 4.51
N ASN A 109 18.93 -17.76 4.19
CA ASN A 109 19.93 -18.28 5.12
C ASN A 109 20.33 -17.26 6.19
N LEU A 110 19.98 -16.00 5.99
CA LEU A 110 20.16 -14.91 6.95
C LEU A 110 18.92 -14.70 7.84
N ALA A 111 17.85 -15.46 7.65
CA ALA A 111 16.64 -15.37 8.47
C ALA A 111 16.97 -15.55 9.96
N GLY A 112 16.37 -14.70 10.79
CA GLY A 112 16.59 -14.69 12.23
C GLY A 112 17.88 -14.00 12.67
N LYS A 113 18.84 -13.74 11.76
CA LYS A 113 20.11 -13.08 12.11
C LYS A 113 19.93 -11.58 12.33
N LYS A 114 20.64 -11.05 13.33
CA LYS A 114 20.92 -9.62 13.53
C LYS A 114 22.22 -9.24 12.81
N PHE A 115 22.50 -7.95 12.68
CA PHE A 115 23.73 -7.45 12.05
C PHE A 115 25.00 -8.08 12.64
N SER A 116 25.12 -8.15 13.96
CA SER A 116 26.28 -8.76 14.65
C SER A 116 26.43 -10.27 14.45
N GLN A 117 25.41 -10.94 13.91
CA GLN A 117 25.41 -12.38 13.63
C GLN A 117 25.67 -12.68 12.14
N LEU A 118 25.84 -11.65 11.31
CA LEU A 118 26.32 -11.80 9.95
C LEU A 118 27.84 -12.02 9.96
N ASP A 119 28.37 -12.69 8.94
CA ASP A 119 29.81 -12.79 8.75
C ASP A 119 30.41 -11.40 8.46
N GLU A 120 31.72 -11.25 8.67
CA GLU A 120 32.42 -9.97 8.50
C GLU A 120 32.28 -9.43 7.07
N LYS A 121 32.29 -10.31 6.06
CA LYS A 121 32.12 -9.96 4.65
C LYS A 121 30.77 -9.29 4.39
N LEU A 122 29.67 -9.83 4.90
CA LEU A 122 28.32 -9.28 4.72
C LEU A 122 28.12 -8.01 5.57
N GLN A 123 28.73 -7.93 6.76
CA GLN A 123 28.74 -6.69 7.56
C GLN A 123 29.44 -5.56 6.79
N GLU A 124 30.66 -5.79 6.31
CA GLU A 124 31.41 -4.84 5.49
C GLU A 124 30.66 -4.47 4.21
N ARG A 125 30.00 -5.44 3.56
CA ARG A 125 29.15 -5.16 2.39
C ARG A 125 28.05 -4.15 2.72
N ILE A 126 27.33 -4.32 3.83
CA ILE A 126 26.30 -3.35 4.24
C ILE A 126 26.94 -1.98 4.48
N LEU A 127 28.03 -1.92 5.25
CA LEU A 127 28.65 -0.67 5.64
C LEU A 127 29.26 0.10 4.45
N ASN A 128 29.81 -0.61 3.47
CA ASN A 128 30.47 -0.01 2.31
C ASN A 128 29.51 0.24 1.14
N THR A 129 28.25 -0.21 1.22
CA THR A 129 27.25 0.08 0.17
C THR A 129 27.02 1.58 0.05
N SER A 130 27.19 2.11 -1.16
CA SER A 130 26.95 3.52 -1.48
C SER A 130 25.47 3.84 -1.60
N LEU A 131 25.01 4.82 -0.83
CA LEU A 131 23.71 5.47 -0.94
C LEU A 131 23.82 6.70 -1.83
N ARG A 132 22.83 6.88 -2.71
CA ARG A 132 22.69 8.09 -3.52
C ARG A 132 21.97 9.16 -2.72
N LEU A 133 22.62 10.30 -2.54
CA LEU A 133 22.11 11.45 -1.82
C LEU A 133 21.82 12.58 -2.81
N ILE A 134 20.57 13.03 -2.84
CA ILE A 134 20.18 14.28 -3.48
C ILE A 134 20.32 15.36 -2.41
N GLN A 135 21.39 16.15 -2.51
CA GLN A 135 21.76 17.17 -1.55
C GLN A 135 21.20 18.51 -2.00
N ILE A 136 20.37 19.10 -1.14
CA ILE A 136 19.71 20.38 -1.38
C ILE A 136 20.33 21.39 -0.43
N LYS A 137 20.89 22.47 -0.97
CA LYS A 137 21.46 23.58 -0.19
C LYS A 137 20.96 24.91 -0.71
N ALA A 138 20.87 25.92 0.16
CA ALA A 138 20.72 27.30 -0.30
C ALA A 138 21.97 27.71 -1.10
N SER A 139 21.81 28.52 -2.13
CA SER A 139 22.91 29.14 -2.86
C SER A 139 23.71 30.05 -1.92
N ASP A 140 25.03 30.11 -2.10
CA ASP A 140 25.94 30.82 -1.19
C ASP A 140 25.65 32.34 -1.11
N HIS A 141 24.94 32.90 -2.10
CA HIS A 141 24.51 34.31 -2.17
C HIS A 141 23.06 34.56 -1.72
N ALA A 142 22.31 33.51 -1.34
CA ALA A 142 20.90 33.63 -1.04
C ALA A 142 20.64 33.88 0.45
N ASN A 143 20.03 35.02 0.77
CA ASN A 143 19.56 35.33 2.12
C ASN A 143 18.16 34.71 2.35
N ILE A 144 18.12 33.39 2.58
CA ILE A 144 16.88 32.65 2.87
C ILE A 144 16.69 32.56 4.38
N ASN A 145 15.60 33.15 4.89
CA ASN A 145 15.26 33.05 6.31
C ASN A 145 14.68 31.67 6.67
N ALA A 146 14.58 31.36 7.97
CA ALA A 146 14.11 30.06 8.45
C ALA A 146 12.68 29.69 7.97
N ALA A 147 11.79 30.66 7.87
CA ALA A 147 10.42 30.43 7.38
C ALA A 147 10.38 30.04 5.90
N ALA A 148 11.18 30.71 5.06
CA ALA A 148 11.32 30.39 3.65
C ALA A 148 12.01 29.03 3.43
N GLU A 149 13.00 28.69 4.25
CA GLU A 149 13.63 27.37 4.28
C GLU A 149 12.61 26.26 4.57
N GLU A 150 11.73 26.47 5.57
CA GLU A 150 10.70 25.51 5.93
C GLU A 150 9.70 25.29 4.78
N ILE A 151 9.24 26.37 4.13
CA ILE A 151 8.34 26.30 2.96
C ILE A 151 8.96 25.44 1.86
N VAL A 152 10.23 25.69 1.53
CA VAL A 152 10.98 24.94 0.52
C VAL A 152 11.06 23.45 0.87
N LYS A 153 11.44 23.11 2.11
CA LYS A 153 11.56 21.72 2.57
C LYS A 153 10.24 20.97 2.45
N ARG A 154 9.14 21.59 2.90
CA ARG A 154 7.79 21.00 2.85
C ARG A 154 7.30 20.83 1.42
N GLU A 155 7.59 21.79 0.56
CA GLU A 155 7.18 21.70 -0.84
C GLU A 155 7.97 20.61 -1.59
N ILE A 156 9.28 20.50 -1.38
CA ILE A 156 10.08 19.38 -1.91
C ILE A 156 9.54 18.05 -1.38
N PHE A 157 9.28 17.96 -0.08
CA PHE A 157 8.66 16.78 0.53
C PHE A 157 7.35 16.39 -0.18
N LYS A 158 6.48 17.37 -0.44
CA LYS A 158 5.20 17.22 -1.14
C LYS A 158 5.38 16.70 -2.55
N ARG A 159 6.27 17.30 -3.35
CA ARG A 159 6.53 16.87 -4.74
C ARG A 159 7.08 15.45 -4.83
N TYR A 160 8.00 15.10 -3.93
CA TYR A 160 8.64 13.78 -3.92
C TYR A 160 7.68 12.66 -3.48
N ASN A 161 6.73 12.95 -2.57
CA ASN A 161 5.80 11.94 -2.05
C ASN A 161 4.47 11.83 -2.82
N LEU A 162 3.93 12.93 -3.37
CA LEU A 162 2.61 12.91 -4.01
C LEU A 162 2.57 12.16 -5.35
N GLY A 163 3.72 12.00 -6.03
CA GLY A 163 3.84 11.30 -7.32
C GLY A 163 4.00 9.78 -7.25
N ILE A 164 4.21 9.20 -6.05
CA ILE A 164 4.48 7.77 -5.89
C ILE A 164 3.16 6.99 -5.84
N SER A 165 2.83 6.32 -6.93
CA SER A 165 1.70 5.38 -6.97
C SER A 165 2.19 3.96 -6.68
N PRO A 166 1.70 3.27 -5.63
CA PRO A 166 2.17 1.94 -5.30
C PRO A 166 1.79 0.91 -6.37
N LEU A 167 2.59 -0.15 -6.58
CA LEU A 167 2.15 -1.25 -7.43
C LEU A 167 0.95 -1.96 -6.81
N LYS A 168 -0.04 -2.28 -7.64
CA LYS A 168 -1.07 -3.25 -7.29
C LYS A 168 -0.43 -4.62 -7.15
N LYS A 169 -1.04 -5.49 -6.35
CA LYS A 169 -0.57 -6.89 -6.18
C LYS A 169 -0.38 -7.59 -7.52
N GLU A 170 -1.32 -7.37 -8.44
CA GLU A 170 -1.26 -7.96 -9.78
C GLU A 170 -0.04 -7.52 -10.60
N GLU A 171 0.34 -6.24 -10.47
CA GLU A 171 1.50 -5.67 -11.17
C GLU A 171 2.80 -6.23 -10.59
N VAL A 172 2.86 -6.44 -9.27
CA VAL A 172 3.99 -7.10 -8.61
C VAL A 172 4.14 -8.53 -9.11
N PHE A 173 3.05 -9.28 -9.17
CA PHE A 173 3.09 -10.67 -9.61
C PHE A 173 3.43 -10.81 -11.08
N ASN A 174 2.92 -9.92 -11.93
CA ASN A 174 3.32 -9.89 -13.32
C ASN A 174 4.84 -9.72 -13.44
N ALA A 175 5.43 -8.75 -12.73
CA ALA A 175 6.88 -8.56 -12.74
C ALA A 175 7.67 -9.73 -12.15
N GLN A 176 7.20 -10.34 -11.06
CA GLN A 176 7.89 -11.48 -10.41
C GLN A 176 7.93 -12.73 -11.30
N TYR A 177 6.86 -13.03 -12.02
CA TYR A 177 6.72 -14.26 -12.81
C TYR A 177 6.81 -14.01 -14.31
N ILE A 178 7.38 -12.88 -14.73
CA ILE A 178 7.44 -12.52 -16.16
C ILE A 178 8.37 -13.46 -16.94
N GLN A 179 9.47 -13.88 -16.31
CA GLN A 179 10.44 -14.83 -16.87
C GLN A 179 10.18 -16.28 -16.44
N ASP A 180 9.10 -16.54 -15.69
CA ASP A 180 8.79 -17.89 -15.22
C ASP A 180 8.28 -18.75 -16.38
N GLU A 181 9.00 -19.83 -16.69
CA GLU A 181 8.75 -20.68 -17.86
C GLU A 181 7.37 -21.33 -17.82
N ILE A 182 6.91 -21.76 -16.64
CA ILE A 182 5.56 -22.32 -16.45
C ILE A 182 4.51 -21.26 -16.79
N ASN A 183 4.64 -20.05 -16.24
CA ASN A 183 3.72 -18.94 -16.49
C ASN A 183 3.71 -18.54 -17.98
N ILE A 184 4.88 -18.46 -18.64
CA ILE A 184 5.00 -18.20 -20.08
C ILE A 184 4.27 -19.28 -20.87
N TYR A 185 4.59 -20.56 -20.61
CA TYR A 185 4.01 -21.69 -21.32
C TYR A 185 2.48 -21.73 -21.21
N PHE A 186 1.93 -21.61 -20.00
CA PHE A 186 0.48 -21.55 -19.79
C PHE A 186 -0.16 -20.38 -20.56
N LYS A 187 0.45 -19.18 -20.50
CA LYS A 187 -0.06 -18.01 -21.24
C LYS A 187 -0.08 -18.24 -22.75
N THR A 188 0.95 -18.88 -23.30
CA THR A 188 1.04 -19.24 -24.72
C THR A 188 0.02 -20.29 -25.11
N GLN A 189 -0.19 -21.33 -24.29
CA GLN A 189 -1.21 -22.34 -24.57
C GLN A 189 -2.62 -21.75 -24.55
N PHE A 190 -2.92 -20.82 -23.63
CA PHE A 190 -4.19 -20.10 -23.62
C PHE A 190 -4.38 -19.15 -24.81
N GLU A 191 -3.30 -18.66 -25.42
CA GLU A 191 -3.37 -17.87 -26.67
C GLU A 191 -3.64 -18.76 -27.88
N LYS A 192 -3.08 -19.98 -27.90
CA LYS A 192 -3.32 -20.97 -28.95
C LYS A 192 -4.74 -21.56 -28.88
N ASP A 193 -5.26 -21.78 -27.68
CA ASP A 193 -6.58 -22.35 -27.42
C ASP A 193 -7.43 -21.40 -26.55
N THR A 194 -8.04 -20.42 -27.23
CA THR A 194 -8.88 -19.40 -26.60
C THR A 194 -10.20 -19.98 -26.05
N ARG A 195 -10.66 -21.11 -26.61
CA ARG A 195 -11.85 -21.83 -26.11
C ARG A 195 -11.56 -22.43 -24.75
N PHE A 196 -10.45 -23.15 -24.61
CA PHE A 196 -10.05 -23.71 -23.31
C PHE A 196 -9.80 -22.62 -22.27
N TYR A 197 -9.16 -21.51 -22.65
CA TYR A 197 -9.01 -20.37 -21.74
C TYR A 197 -10.38 -19.83 -21.26
N SER A 198 -11.36 -19.72 -22.14
CA SER A 198 -12.73 -19.28 -21.77
C SER A 198 -13.41 -20.25 -20.82
N GLN A 199 -13.19 -21.56 -20.98
CA GLN A 199 -13.69 -22.59 -20.06
C GLN A 199 -13.02 -22.51 -18.68
N VAL A 200 -11.71 -22.27 -18.62
CA VAL A 200 -10.99 -22.04 -17.35
C VAL A 200 -11.51 -20.77 -16.65
N MET A 201 -11.82 -19.73 -17.43
CA MET A 201 -12.47 -18.52 -16.91
C MET A 201 -13.84 -18.82 -16.33
N ASP A 202 -14.68 -19.57 -17.04
CA ASP A 202 -16.02 -19.97 -16.57
C ASP A 202 -15.98 -20.81 -15.29
N LEU A 203 -15.00 -21.72 -15.15
CA LEU A 203 -14.81 -22.51 -13.93
C LEU A 203 -14.41 -21.67 -12.73
N PHE A 204 -13.43 -20.78 -12.86
CA PHE A 204 -12.76 -20.18 -11.70
C PHE A 204 -13.04 -18.70 -11.49
N ASP A 205 -13.66 -18.01 -12.45
CA ASP A 205 -13.91 -16.58 -12.37
C ASP A 205 -15.21 -16.27 -11.62
N HIS A 206 -15.04 -15.87 -10.37
CA HIS A 206 -16.10 -15.32 -9.53
C HIS A 206 -15.77 -13.89 -9.08
N ARG A 207 -14.78 -13.24 -9.73
CA ARG A 207 -14.26 -11.91 -9.34
C ARG A 207 -14.00 -10.97 -10.52
N ARG A 208 -14.49 -11.28 -11.73
CA ARG A 208 -14.18 -10.56 -12.97
C ARG A 208 -12.67 -10.52 -13.22
N LYS A 209 -12.06 -11.70 -13.18
CA LYS A 209 -10.63 -11.90 -13.40
C LYS A 209 -10.26 -11.49 -14.83
N ASN A 210 -9.09 -10.89 -14.98
CA ASN A 210 -8.36 -10.81 -16.24
C ASN A 210 -7.32 -11.95 -16.32
N LYS A 211 -6.61 -12.06 -17.47
CA LYS A 211 -5.58 -13.08 -17.69
C LYS A 211 -4.53 -13.13 -16.57
N GLU A 212 -4.05 -11.99 -16.08
CA GLU A 212 -3.03 -11.96 -15.01
C GLU A 212 -3.57 -12.44 -13.66
N THR A 213 -4.77 -12.00 -13.28
CA THR A 213 -5.42 -12.48 -12.05
C THR A 213 -5.81 -13.95 -12.14
N MET A 214 -6.11 -14.45 -13.35
CA MET A 214 -6.34 -15.88 -13.55
C MET A 214 -5.04 -16.66 -13.43
N MET A 215 -3.94 -16.19 -14.01
CA MET A 215 -2.63 -16.81 -13.84
C MET A 215 -2.20 -16.88 -12.37
N GLN A 216 -2.50 -15.85 -11.57
CA GLN A 216 -2.27 -15.91 -10.11
C GLN A 216 -3.08 -17.01 -9.44
N HIS A 217 -4.35 -17.17 -9.84
CA HIS A 217 -5.19 -18.23 -9.32
C HIS A 217 -4.72 -19.62 -9.76
N ILE A 218 -4.27 -19.76 -11.01
CA ILE A 218 -3.68 -21.00 -11.53
C ILE A 218 -2.46 -21.39 -10.69
N ARG A 219 -1.51 -20.46 -10.46
CA ARG A 219 -0.36 -20.72 -9.57
C ARG A 219 -0.77 -21.20 -8.18
N GLN A 220 -1.83 -20.61 -7.63
CA GLN A 220 -2.38 -21.05 -6.35
C GLN A 220 -2.87 -22.50 -6.41
N VAL A 221 -3.73 -22.84 -7.36
CA VAL A 221 -4.33 -24.18 -7.40
C VAL A 221 -3.31 -25.26 -7.77
N LEU A 222 -2.25 -24.92 -8.51
CA LEU A 222 -1.14 -25.82 -8.84
C LEU A 222 -0.37 -26.30 -7.61
N VAL A 223 -0.32 -25.53 -6.51
CA VAL A 223 0.47 -25.89 -5.32
C VAL A 223 -0.35 -26.08 -4.05
N LEU A 224 -1.65 -25.81 -4.09
CA LEU A 224 -2.48 -25.77 -2.89
C LEU A 224 -2.54 -27.11 -2.15
N HIS A 225 -2.46 -28.23 -2.87
CA HIS A 225 -2.43 -29.58 -2.28
C HIS A 225 -1.14 -29.87 -1.52
N HIS A 226 -0.07 -29.09 -1.67
CA HIS A 226 1.13 -29.21 -0.83
C HIS A 226 1.07 -28.36 0.45
N ILE A 227 -0.03 -27.62 0.67
CA ILE A 227 -0.16 -26.64 1.75
C ILE A 227 -1.39 -27.00 2.60
N PRO A 228 -1.22 -27.28 3.91
CA PRO A 228 -2.34 -27.50 4.80
C PRO A 228 -3.28 -26.29 4.83
N ILE A 229 -4.59 -26.52 4.72
CA ILE A 229 -5.59 -25.45 4.61
C ILE A 229 -5.55 -24.51 5.83
N ASN A 230 -5.26 -25.01 7.04
CA ASN A 230 -5.09 -24.16 8.21
C ASN A 230 -3.89 -23.20 8.10
N LYS A 231 -2.81 -23.53 7.35
CA LYS A 231 -1.71 -22.59 7.08
C LYS A 231 -2.06 -21.63 5.95
N PHE A 232 -2.73 -22.13 4.93
CA PHE A 232 -3.21 -21.33 3.80
C PHE A 232 -4.13 -20.18 4.23
N THR A 233 -5.02 -20.39 5.20
CA THR A 233 -5.93 -19.33 5.68
C THR A 233 -5.23 -18.18 6.39
N HIS A 234 -4.08 -18.43 7.04
CA HIS A 234 -3.35 -17.41 7.79
C HIS A 234 -2.29 -16.66 6.97
N LYS A 235 -1.65 -17.30 5.99
CA LYS A 235 -0.55 -16.73 5.19
C LYS A 235 -0.67 -17.01 3.69
N ARG A 236 -1.91 -16.99 3.17
CA ARG A 236 -2.31 -17.42 1.81
C ARG A 236 -1.30 -17.09 0.71
N GLU A 237 -0.87 -15.84 0.63
CA GLU A 237 -0.08 -15.33 -0.50
C GLU A 237 1.40 -15.73 -0.39
N ASP A 238 2.04 -15.47 0.76
CA ASP A 238 3.46 -15.76 0.96
C ASP A 238 3.75 -17.26 0.85
N ILE A 239 2.89 -18.10 1.42
CA ILE A 239 3.09 -19.56 1.37
C ILE A 239 2.86 -20.12 -0.04
N VAL A 240 1.85 -19.63 -0.77
CA VAL A 240 1.60 -20.06 -2.15
C VAL A 240 2.76 -19.67 -3.07
N ASN A 241 3.26 -18.44 -2.97
CA ASN A 241 4.39 -18.00 -3.79
C ASN A 241 5.63 -18.87 -3.53
N MET A 242 5.93 -19.12 -2.26
CA MET A 242 7.08 -19.95 -1.88
C MET A 242 6.98 -21.38 -2.44
N TYR A 243 5.82 -22.03 -2.35
CA TYR A 243 5.63 -23.36 -2.93
C TYR A 243 5.61 -23.35 -4.46
N TYR A 244 5.11 -22.28 -5.08
CA TYR A 244 5.15 -22.11 -6.53
C TYR A 244 6.59 -21.89 -7.04
N ASP A 245 7.37 -21.05 -6.35
CA ASP A 245 8.77 -20.82 -6.65
C ASP A 245 9.60 -22.11 -6.50
N TYR A 246 9.22 -23.00 -5.57
CA TYR A 246 9.79 -24.34 -5.42
C TYR A 246 9.41 -25.27 -6.58
N LEU A 247 8.11 -25.30 -6.94
CA LEU A 247 7.61 -26.09 -8.08
C LEU A 247 8.32 -25.68 -9.37
N SER A 248 8.34 -24.38 -9.67
CA SER A 248 9.01 -23.79 -10.83
C SER A 248 10.49 -24.17 -10.87
N TYR A 249 11.20 -24.03 -9.76
CA TYR A 249 12.61 -24.41 -9.69
C TYR A 249 12.86 -25.89 -9.96
N ASN A 250 12.07 -26.79 -9.35
CA ASN A 250 12.27 -28.23 -9.55
C ASN A 250 11.95 -28.66 -10.97
N ILE A 251 10.90 -28.10 -11.57
CA ILE A 251 10.53 -28.43 -12.95
C ILE A 251 11.58 -27.91 -13.94
N VAL A 252 12.10 -26.69 -13.73
CA VAL A 252 13.03 -26.05 -14.68
C VAL A 252 14.48 -26.51 -14.50
N ASN A 253 15.00 -26.62 -13.26
CA ASN A 253 16.42 -26.92 -13.03
C ASN A 253 16.73 -28.39 -12.77
N LYS A 254 15.74 -29.19 -12.35
CA LYS A 254 15.90 -30.63 -12.06
C LYS A 254 15.11 -31.52 -13.03
N GLY A 255 14.43 -30.92 -13.99
CA GLY A 255 13.44 -31.62 -14.82
C GLY A 255 13.82 -31.74 -16.29
N ASP A 256 13.24 -32.74 -16.94
CA ASP A 256 13.13 -32.85 -18.40
C ASP A 256 12.28 -31.67 -18.93
N PRO A 257 12.65 -31.00 -20.04
CA PRO A 257 11.80 -30.01 -20.72
C PRO A 257 10.34 -30.44 -20.92
N GLU A 258 10.05 -31.75 -21.01
CA GLU A 258 8.71 -32.32 -21.10
C GLU A 258 7.86 -32.16 -19.82
N ASN A 259 8.46 -31.80 -18.68
CA ASN A 259 7.74 -31.64 -17.42
C ASN A 259 6.78 -30.44 -17.42
N ILE A 260 7.09 -29.36 -18.13
CA ILE A 260 6.18 -28.19 -18.24
C ILE A 260 4.93 -28.55 -19.06
N PRO A 261 5.06 -29.15 -20.27
CA PRO A 261 3.93 -29.72 -20.99
C PRO A 261 3.11 -30.71 -20.16
N LEU A 262 3.75 -31.63 -19.43
CA LEU A 262 3.07 -32.59 -18.56
C LEU A 262 2.25 -31.90 -17.47
N LEU A 263 2.84 -30.92 -16.76
CA LEU A 263 2.13 -30.13 -15.74
C LEU A 263 0.88 -29.44 -16.33
N PHE A 264 1.00 -28.86 -17.52
CA PHE A 264 -0.13 -28.23 -18.20
C PHE A 264 -1.21 -29.25 -18.61
N ASN A 265 -0.81 -30.43 -19.07
CA ASN A 265 -1.74 -31.50 -19.43
C ASN A 265 -2.49 -32.02 -18.21
N ASN A 266 -1.82 -32.23 -17.07
CA ASN A 266 -2.48 -32.63 -15.82
C ASN A 266 -3.46 -31.54 -15.34
N PHE A 267 -3.07 -30.26 -15.46
CA PHE A 267 -3.98 -29.14 -15.19
C PHE A 267 -5.22 -29.16 -16.11
N ARG A 268 -5.02 -29.41 -17.41
CA ARG A 268 -6.09 -29.50 -18.41
C ARG A 268 -7.03 -30.67 -18.14
N GLU A 269 -6.51 -31.85 -17.81
CA GLU A 269 -7.30 -33.04 -17.49
C GLU A 269 -8.23 -32.80 -16.30
N LYS A 270 -7.70 -32.23 -15.20
CA LYS A 270 -8.51 -31.84 -14.04
C LYS A 270 -9.59 -30.82 -14.42
N CYS A 271 -9.26 -29.82 -15.24
CA CYS A 271 -10.26 -28.86 -15.72
C CYS A 271 -11.35 -29.53 -16.55
N SER A 272 -11.02 -30.54 -17.37
CA SER A 272 -12.02 -31.32 -18.12
C SER A 272 -13.02 -32.01 -17.20
N ILE A 273 -12.53 -32.68 -16.14
CA ILE A 273 -13.40 -33.31 -15.13
C ILE A 273 -14.33 -32.28 -14.47
N LEU A 274 -13.80 -31.10 -14.14
CA LEU A 274 -14.60 -30.03 -13.53
C LEU A 274 -15.65 -29.45 -14.48
N LEU A 275 -15.37 -29.36 -15.79
CA LEU A 275 -16.33 -28.92 -16.80
C LEU A 275 -17.49 -29.91 -16.93
N GLU A 276 -17.22 -31.21 -16.86
CA GLU A 276 -18.27 -32.23 -16.87
C GLU A 276 -19.15 -32.15 -15.60
N ILE A 277 -18.55 -31.94 -14.43
CA ILE A 277 -19.28 -31.69 -13.19
C ILE A 277 -20.12 -30.41 -13.31
N LYS A 278 -19.56 -29.33 -13.86
CA LYS A 278 -20.28 -28.08 -14.10
C LYS A 278 -21.48 -28.28 -15.02
N LYS A 279 -21.33 -29.06 -16.09
CA LYS A 279 -22.46 -29.40 -16.98
C LYS A 279 -23.61 -30.04 -16.21
N GLN A 280 -23.33 -30.95 -15.28
CA GLN A 280 -24.36 -31.55 -14.42
C GLN A 280 -25.02 -30.54 -13.48
N PHE A 281 -24.27 -29.61 -12.89
CA PHE A 281 -24.84 -28.50 -12.12
C PHE A 281 -25.80 -27.66 -12.97
N ASP A 282 -25.39 -27.31 -14.18
CA ASP A 282 -26.17 -26.47 -15.10
C ASP A 282 -27.44 -27.20 -15.59
N GLU A 283 -27.33 -28.48 -15.95
CA GLU A 283 -28.47 -29.36 -16.33
C GLU A 283 -29.47 -29.52 -15.18
N ALA A 284 -28.98 -29.65 -13.95
CA ALA A 284 -29.81 -29.73 -12.74
C ALA A 284 -30.31 -28.36 -12.24
N LYS A 285 -29.91 -27.26 -12.88
CA LYS A 285 -30.21 -25.88 -12.47
C LYS A 285 -29.76 -25.53 -11.05
N ILE A 286 -28.69 -26.17 -10.57
CA ILE A 286 -28.12 -25.94 -9.25
C ILE A 286 -27.10 -24.80 -9.34
N PRO A 287 -27.22 -23.74 -8.52
CA PRO A 287 -26.28 -22.63 -8.56
C PRO A 287 -24.89 -23.07 -8.11
N SER A 288 -23.89 -22.82 -8.95
CA SER A 288 -22.49 -23.11 -8.69
C SER A 288 -21.63 -21.85 -8.86
N ASN A 289 -20.45 -21.84 -8.25
CA ASN A 289 -19.51 -20.73 -8.38
C ASN A 289 -18.05 -21.19 -8.30
N GLY A 290 -17.12 -20.31 -8.67
CA GLY A 290 -15.69 -20.62 -8.74
C GLY A 290 -15.03 -21.09 -7.45
N LEU A 291 -15.63 -20.89 -6.27
CA LEU A 291 -15.09 -21.40 -5.01
C LEU A 291 -15.31 -22.91 -4.87
N ILE A 292 -16.41 -23.43 -5.42
CA ILE A 292 -16.68 -24.87 -5.47
C ILE A 292 -15.59 -25.53 -6.31
N TYR A 293 -15.38 -25.01 -7.52
CA TYR A 293 -14.39 -25.55 -8.46
C TYR A 293 -12.94 -25.40 -7.95
N GLU A 294 -12.62 -24.34 -7.18
CA GLU A 294 -11.32 -24.24 -6.48
C GLU A 294 -11.13 -25.40 -5.49
N CYS A 295 -12.14 -25.71 -4.68
CA CYS A 295 -12.06 -26.80 -3.69
C CYS A 295 -12.02 -28.18 -4.36
N LEU A 296 -12.77 -28.36 -5.45
CA LEU A 296 -12.75 -29.60 -6.23
C LEU A 296 -11.40 -29.80 -6.92
N PHE A 297 -10.81 -28.76 -7.53
CA PHE A 297 -9.47 -28.85 -8.11
C PHE A 297 -8.42 -29.24 -7.07
N TRP A 298 -8.50 -28.67 -5.87
CA TRP A 298 -7.66 -29.05 -4.74
C TRP A 298 -7.82 -30.54 -4.39
N ALA A 299 -9.06 -31.02 -4.27
CA ALA A 299 -9.33 -32.41 -3.93
C ALA A 299 -8.84 -33.40 -5.01
N LEU A 300 -9.03 -33.06 -6.29
CA LEU A 300 -8.46 -33.82 -7.40
C LEU A 300 -6.94 -33.89 -7.34
N SER A 301 -6.28 -32.80 -6.95
CA SER A 301 -4.82 -32.76 -6.81
C SER A 301 -4.31 -33.55 -5.61
N VAL A 302 -5.06 -33.56 -4.50
CA VAL A 302 -4.77 -34.46 -3.37
C VAL A 302 -4.91 -35.93 -3.80
N CYS A 303 -5.94 -36.27 -4.55
CA CYS A 303 -6.13 -37.64 -5.04
C CYS A 303 -5.00 -38.10 -5.96
N GLU A 304 -4.48 -37.22 -6.83
CA GLU A 304 -3.31 -37.51 -7.65
C GLU A 304 -2.07 -37.80 -6.79
N GLU A 305 -1.81 -36.98 -5.75
CA GLU A 305 -0.69 -37.18 -4.81
C GLU A 305 -0.81 -38.51 -4.04
N GLU A 306 -2.03 -38.89 -3.67
CA GLU A 306 -2.35 -40.16 -3.00
C GLU A 306 -2.48 -41.35 -3.97
N LYS A 307 -2.16 -41.14 -5.26
CA LYS A 307 -2.18 -42.17 -6.33
C LYS A 307 -3.54 -42.83 -6.56
N VAL A 308 -4.63 -42.09 -6.33
CA VAL A 308 -5.99 -42.53 -6.68
C VAL A 308 -6.13 -42.61 -8.20
N THR A 309 -6.79 -43.64 -8.71
CA THR A 309 -6.90 -43.82 -10.16
C THR A 309 -7.91 -42.84 -10.74
N ILE A 310 -7.57 -42.15 -11.84
CA ILE A 310 -8.48 -41.20 -12.51
C ILE A 310 -9.85 -41.82 -12.82
N LYS A 311 -9.92 -43.12 -13.13
CA LYS A 311 -11.18 -43.86 -13.36
C LYS A 311 -12.14 -43.87 -12.16
N GLU A 312 -11.62 -43.88 -10.93
CA GLU A 312 -12.43 -43.88 -9.70
C GLU A 312 -13.12 -42.54 -9.48
N ILE A 313 -12.55 -41.46 -10.01
CA ILE A 313 -13.07 -40.10 -9.88
C ILE A 313 -13.86 -39.68 -11.14
N ASN A 314 -13.40 -40.13 -12.31
CA ASN A 314 -13.94 -39.75 -13.61
C ASN A 314 -15.07 -40.70 -14.09
N ASN A 315 -15.86 -41.27 -13.18
CA ASN A 315 -17.04 -42.05 -13.54
C ASN A 315 -18.35 -41.27 -13.29
N PRO A 316 -19.42 -41.55 -14.05
CA PRO A 316 -20.69 -40.82 -13.93
C PRO A 316 -21.30 -40.88 -12.52
N THR A 317 -21.29 -42.06 -11.87
CA THR A 317 -21.89 -42.27 -10.55
C THR A 317 -21.23 -41.43 -9.47
N PHE A 318 -19.91 -41.27 -9.50
CA PHE A 318 -19.18 -40.42 -8.57
C PHE A 318 -19.58 -38.95 -8.73
N LYS A 319 -19.66 -38.47 -9.99
CA LYS A 319 -20.04 -37.08 -10.30
C LYS A 319 -21.47 -36.77 -9.86
N GLU A 320 -22.42 -37.67 -10.13
CA GLU A 320 -23.82 -37.51 -9.70
C GLU A 320 -23.94 -37.43 -8.17
N LYS A 321 -23.26 -38.33 -7.45
CA LYS A 321 -23.21 -38.29 -5.97
C LYS A 321 -22.60 -36.98 -5.46
N LEU A 322 -21.54 -36.50 -6.11
CA LEU A 322 -20.86 -35.25 -5.74
C LEU A 322 -21.78 -34.05 -5.93
N VAL A 323 -22.44 -33.95 -7.09
CA VAL A 323 -23.38 -32.86 -7.38
C VAL A 323 -24.55 -32.87 -6.38
N GLY A 324 -25.15 -34.04 -6.13
CA GLY A 324 -26.23 -34.18 -5.15
C GLY A 324 -25.80 -33.87 -3.71
N TYR A 325 -24.54 -34.16 -3.34
CA TYR A 325 -23.98 -33.76 -2.04
C TYR A 325 -23.80 -32.24 -1.95
N LEU A 326 -23.24 -31.61 -2.97
CA LEU A 326 -22.92 -30.19 -2.98
C LEU A 326 -24.16 -29.29 -3.12
N ASP A 327 -25.22 -29.74 -3.78
CA ASP A 327 -26.52 -29.07 -3.84
C ASP A 327 -27.03 -28.68 -2.44
N LYS A 328 -26.98 -29.65 -1.52
CA LYS A 328 -27.37 -29.50 -0.10
C LYS A 328 -26.44 -28.58 0.70
N GLN A 329 -25.31 -28.16 0.13
CA GLN A 329 -24.25 -27.43 0.82
C GLN A 329 -23.92 -26.08 0.17
N THR A 330 -24.68 -25.64 -0.84
CA THR A 330 -24.45 -24.39 -1.59
C THR A 330 -24.31 -23.15 -0.70
N GLN A 331 -25.04 -23.10 0.41
CA GLN A 331 -24.97 -22.05 1.44
C GLN A 331 -23.57 -21.90 2.08
N ASN A 332 -22.71 -22.91 2.01
CA ASN A 332 -21.34 -22.86 2.55
C ASN A 332 -20.32 -22.25 1.58
N PHE A 333 -20.74 -21.88 0.37
CA PHE A 333 -19.89 -21.26 -0.65
C PHE A 333 -20.26 -19.79 -0.95
N PRO A 334 -20.45 -18.90 0.06
CA PRO A 334 -20.80 -17.51 -0.20
C PRO A 334 -19.65 -16.73 -0.85
N LEU A 335 -19.95 -15.84 -1.79
CA LEU A 335 -18.96 -14.95 -2.40
C LEU A 335 -18.52 -13.80 -1.47
N GLU A 336 -19.18 -13.63 -0.33
CA GLU A 336 -18.99 -12.53 0.61
C GLU A 336 -17.78 -12.71 1.56
N ARG A 337 -17.36 -11.62 2.22
CA ARG A 337 -16.05 -11.51 2.90
C ARG A 337 -16.06 -11.61 4.43
N ASN A 338 -17.19 -11.85 5.09
CA ASN A 338 -17.23 -11.91 6.55
C ASN A 338 -16.69 -13.26 7.07
N ASN A 339 -15.91 -13.28 8.16
CA ASN A 339 -15.32 -14.49 8.77
C ASN A 339 -14.53 -15.41 7.80
N LEU A 340 -13.58 -14.83 7.06
CA LEU A 340 -12.86 -15.49 5.96
C LEU A 340 -12.20 -16.84 6.33
N VAL A 341 -11.61 -16.97 7.52
CA VAL A 341 -10.82 -18.15 7.91
C VAL A 341 -11.73 -19.37 8.16
N GLU A 342 -12.77 -19.18 8.98
CA GLU A 342 -13.69 -20.27 9.35
C GLU A 342 -14.47 -20.77 8.13
N ILE A 343 -14.96 -19.85 7.30
CA ILE A 343 -15.68 -20.18 6.08
C ILE A 343 -14.78 -20.94 5.09
N ILE A 344 -13.53 -20.50 4.87
CA ILE A 344 -12.60 -21.23 4.01
C ILE A 344 -12.37 -22.64 4.57
N THR A 345 -12.04 -22.76 5.85
CA THR A 345 -11.77 -24.06 6.48
C THR A 345 -12.98 -25.01 6.33
N LYS A 346 -14.20 -24.50 6.51
CA LYS A 346 -15.44 -25.27 6.35
C LYS A 346 -15.62 -25.82 4.93
N ARG A 347 -15.37 -25.03 3.89
CA ARG A 347 -15.52 -25.46 2.48
C ARG A 347 -14.59 -26.62 2.12
N TYR A 348 -13.32 -26.50 2.50
CA TYR A 348 -12.34 -27.54 2.21
C TYR A 348 -12.63 -28.82 3.01
N ASN A 349 -13.06 -28.71 4.28
CA ASN A 349 -13.51 -29.86 5.06
C ASN A 349 -14.72 -30.57 4.42
N LEU A 350 -15.70 -29.82 3.90
CA LEU A 350 -16.88 -30.42 3.25
C LEU A 350 -16.48 -31.28 2.05
N VAL A 351 -15.63 -30.75 1.16
CA VAL A 351 -15.14 -31.48 0.00
C VAL A 351 -14.27 -32.67 0.43
N ALA A 352 -13.35 -32.47 1.37
CA ALA A 352 -12.51 -33.54 1.91
C ALA A 352 -13.32 -34.71 2.48
N ASN A 353 -14.37 -34.42 3.25
CA ASN A 353 -15.23 -35.44 3.85
C ASN A 353 -15.95 -36.27 2.78
N PHE A 354 -16.44 -35.63 1.71
CA PHE A 354 -17.05 -36.35 0.59
C PHE A 354 -16.04 -37.30 -0.06
N PHE A 355 -14.87 -36.81 -0.44
CA PHE A 355 -13.84 -37.62 -1.09
C PHE A 355 -13.35 -38.77 -0.19
N THR A 356 -13.12 -38.49 1.10
CA THR A 356 -12.74 -39.52 2.10
C THR A 356 -13.78 -40.65 2.16
N SER A 357 -15.08 -40.30 2.16
CA SER A 357 -16.18 -41.27 2.23
C SER A 357 -16.33 -42.14 0.99
N GLN A 358 -15.91 -41.64 -0.18
CA GLN A 358 -16.11 -42.35 -1.46
C GLN A 358 -14.86 -43.10 -1.93
N LEU A 359 -13.65 -42.63 -1.59
CA LEU A 359 -12.39 -43.11 -2.18
C LEU A 359 -11.43 -43.72 -1.15
N ASN A 360 -11.79 -43.74 0.14
CA ASN A 360 -10.93 -44.23 1.23
C ASN A 360 -9.55 -43.52 1.31
N VAL A 361 -9.52 -42.23 0.99
CA VAL A 361 -8.31 -41.39 1.01
C VAL A 361 -8.34 -40.46 2.23
N SER A 362 -7.24 -40.35 2.97
CA SER A 362 -7.15 -39.46 4.11
C SER A 362 -6.77 -38.03 3.71
N PHE A 363 -7.64 -37.07 4.01
CA PHE A 363 -7.40 -35.65 3.78
C PHE A 363 -6.77 -34.91 4.99
N VAL A 364 -6.53 -35.62 6.10
CA VAL A 364 -6.17 -35.00 7.40
C VAL A 364 -4.94 -34.10 7.29
N ARG A 365 -3.84 -34.59 6.67
CA ARG A 365 -2.58 -33.86 6.49
C ARG A 365 -2.70 -32.62 5.59
N TYR A 366 -3.70 -32.60 4.71
CA TYR A 366 -3.96 -31.49 3.80
C TYR A 366 -4.87 -30.41 4.41
N LEU A 367 -5.60 -30.74 5.48
CA LEU A 367 -6.48 -29.81 6.17
C LEU A 367 -5.76 -29.10 7.32
N ARG A 368 -4.96 -29.85 8.09
CA ARG A 368 -4.26 -29.36 9.28
C ARG A 368 -2.78 -29.73 9.23
N SER A 369 -1.95 -28.74 9.50
CA SER A 369 -0.52 -28.95 9.73
C SER A 369 -0.27 -29.74 11.02
N ASP A 370 0.60 -30.74 10.93
CA ASP A 370 1.19 -31.52 12.01
C ASP A 370 2.70 -31.22 12.13
N ASP A 371 3.36 -31.84 13.11
CA ASP A 371 4.81 -31.65 13.34
C ASP A 371 5.65 -32.18 12.16
N GLU A 372 5.20 -33.27 11.54
CA GLU A 372 5.85 -33.85 10.34
C GLU A 372 5.83 -32.86 9.17
N PHE A 373 4.69 -32.21 8.91
CA PHE A 373 4.59 -31.15 7.92
C PHE A 373 5.56 -30.00 8.22
N LEU A 374 5.67 -29.58 9.48
CA LEU A 374 6.55 -28.46 9.84
C LEU A 374 8.03 -28.80 9.61
N VAL A 375 8.45 -30.03 9.91
CA VAL A 375 9.81 -30.52 9.67
C VAL A 375 10.07 -30.63 8.17
N THR A 376 9.23 -31.37 7.44
CA THR A 376 9.38 -31.58 6.00
C THR A 376 9.29 -30.28 5.20
N HIS A 377 8.41 -29.36 5.59
CA HIS A 377 8.34 -28.01 5.03
C HIS A 377 9.67 -27.28 5.21
N LYS A 378 10.20 -27.28 6.44
CA LYS A 378 11.46 -26.61 6.75
C LYS A 378 12.61 -27.21 5.94
N GLU A 379 12.71 -28.54 5.86
CA GLU A 379 13.74 -29.26 5.12
C GLU A 379 13.65 -29.01 3.61
N LYS A 380 12.47 -29.19 3.00
CA LYS A 380 12.26 -28.91 1.57
C LYS A 380 12.66 -27.48 1.22
N MET A 381 12.27 -26.52 2.05
CA MET A 381 12.64 -25.13 1.85
C MET A 381 14.14 -24.90 2.09
N HIS A 382 14.77 -25.52 3.09
CA HIS A 382 16.21 -25.40 3.28
C HIS A 382 16.98 -25.97 2.08
N GLN A 383 16.59 -27.14 1.58
CA GLN A 383 17.23 -27.80 0.45
C GLN A 383 17.07 -26.98 -0.83
N TYR A 384 15.83 -26.65 -1.20
CA TYR A 384 15.51 -25.78 -2.35
C TYR A 384 16.41 -24.56 -2.37
N MET A 385 16.51 -23.92 -1.21
CA MET A 385 17.15 -22.64 -1.11
C MET A 385 18.68 -22.75 -0.99
N ALA A 386 19.21 -23.86 -0.45
CA ALA A 386 20.65 -24.16 -0.48
C ALA A 386 21.13 -24.41 -1.92
N GLU A 387 20.34 -25.13 -2.72
CA GLU A 387 20.66 -25.41 -4.12
C GLU A 387 20.51 -24.16 -5.01
N ARG A 388 19.48 -23.34 -4.78
CA ARG A 388 19.23 -22.11 -5.55
C ARG A 388 20.21 -20.98 -5.22
N PHE A 389 20.69 -20.90 -3.97
CA PHE A 389 21.51 -19.78 -3.47
C PHE A 389 22.84 -20.23 -2.84
N ALA A 390 23.45 -21.30 -3.38
CA ALA A 390 24.72 -21.83 -2.89
C ALA A 390 25.81 -20.74 -2.78
N PRO A 391 26.62 -20.74 -1.69
CA PRO A 391 27.76 -19.83 -1.54
C PRO A 391 28.70 -19.92 -2.75
N GLY A 392 29.06 -18.78 -3.35
CA GLY A 392 29.91 -18.72 -4.54
C GLY A 392 29.18 -18.41 -5.85
N LYS A 393 27.85 -18.51 -5.91
CA LYS A 393 27.01 -17.93 -6.99
C LYS A 393 26.57 -16.50 -6.64
N GLU A 394 27.47 -15.70 -6.09
CA GLU A 394 27.19 -14.28 -5.91
C GLU A 394 26.97 -13.69 -7.31
N GLN A 395 25.75 -13.20 -7.59
CA GLN A 395 25.49 -12.45 -8.82
C GLN A 395 26.54 -11.33 -8.90
N GLU A 396 27.19 -11.21 -10.07
CA GLU A 396 28.26 -10.25 -10.33
C GLU A 396 27.91 -8.87 -9.76
N HIS A 397 28.93 -8.18 -9.25
CA HIS A 397 28.80 -6.86 -8.64
C HIS A 397 28.05 -5.90 -9.56
N PHE A 398 26.89 -5.42 -9.11
CA PHE A 398 26.24 -4.26 -9.69
C PHE A 398 27.12 -3.03 -9.44
N SER A 399 27.74 -2.49 -10.49
CA SER A 399 28.48 -1.22 -10.39
C SER A 399 27.49 -0.05 -10.37
N LYS A 400 27.46 0.71 -9.28
CA LYS A 400 26.65 1.92 -9.19
C LYS A 400 27.29 3.01 -10.05
N MET A 401 26.67 3.30 -11.19
CA MET A 401 27.11 4.39 -12.07
C MET A 401 26.49 5.72 -11.62
N ASP A 402 27.24 6.82 -11.79
CA ASP A 402 26.70 8.15 -11.57
C ASP A 402 25.59 8.47 -12.58
N PRO A 403 24.55 9.23 -12.16
CA PRO A 403 23.49 9.61 -13.07
C PRO A 403 24.05 10.50 -14.19
N THR A 404 23.64 10.23 -15.41
CA THR A 404 23.86 11.11 -16.56
C THR A 404 22.69 12.07 -16.73
N SER A 405 22.95 13.22 -17.32
CA SER A 405 21.94 14.24 -17.64
C SER A 405 21.42 14.01 -19.06
N THR A 406 20.12 14.17 -19.28
CA THR A 406 19.48 14.02 -20.60
C THR A 406 18.22 14.88 -20.66
N SER A 407 17.97 15.56 -21.78
CA SER A 407 16.77 16.38 -21.95
C SER A 407 15.53 15.54 -22.27
N VAL A 408 14.33 16.10 -22.04
CA VAL A 408 13.08 15.46 -22.48
C VAL A 408 13.07 15.25 -23.99
N SER A 409 13.53 16.23 -24.77
CA SER A 409 13.64 16.14 -26.23
C SER A 409 14.51 14.96 -26.69
N ASP A 410 15.67 14.75 -26.07
CA ASP A 410 16.57 13.64 -26.43
C ASP A 410 15.91 12.27 -26.18
N ILE A 411 15.17 12.14 -25.07
CA ILE A 411 14.41 10.90 -24.78
C ILE A 411 13.33 10.69 -25.86
N LEU A 412 12.60 11.74 -26.24
CA LEU A 412 11.57 11.66 -27.30
C LEU A 412 12.18 11.22 -28.64
N ASP A 413 13.35 11.72 -28.99
CA ASP A 413 14.02 11.34 -30.23
C ASP A 413 14.51 9.89 -30.20
N ARG A 414 15.02 9.42 -29.05
CA ARG A 414 15.35 8.00 -28.86
C ARG A 414 14.11 7.09 -28.96
N ILE A 415 12.96 7.55 -28.46
CA ILE A 415 11.67 6.83 -28.61
C ILE A 415 11.28 6.74 -30.09
N LYS A 416 11.33 7.85 -30.84
CA LYS A 416 11.00 7.89 -32.28
C LYS A 416 11.88 6.96 -33.11
N ARG A 417 13.16 6.81 -32.73
CA ARG A 417 14.13 5.90 -33.38
C ARG A 417 13.99 4.43 -32.92
N GLY A 418 13.05 4.12 -32.03
CA GLY A 418 12.88 2.76 -31.48
C GLY A 418 14.00 2.32 -30.53
N LYS A 419 14.82 3.25 -30.04
CA LYS A 419 15.96 2.99 -29.12
C LYS A 419 15.63 3.20 -27.64
N PHE A 420 14.38 3.54 -27.32
CA PHE A 420 13.93 3.75 -25.94
C PHE A 420 12.52 3.20 -25.72
N LYS A 421 12.42 2.10 -24.99
CA LYS A 421 11.18 1.39 -24.66
C LYS A 421 10.67 1.85 -23.29
N ILE A 422 9.62 2.68 -23.30
CA ILE A 422 9.00 3.19 -22.08
C ILE A 422 8.23 2.11 -21.32
N LYS A 423 7.61 1.19 -22.06
CA LYS A 423 6.74 0.16 -21.50
C LYS A 423 7.24 -1.25 -21.87
N PRO A 424 8.31 -1.74 -21.23
CA PRO A 424 8.63 -3.17 -21.22
C PRO A 424 7.51 -3.96 -20.50
N ALA A 425 7.46 -5.27 -20.71
CA ALA A 425 6.32 -6.10 -20.31
C ALA A 425 6.11 -6.23 -18.78
N TYR A 426 7.13 -5.93 -17.96
CA TYR A 426 7.00 -5.86 -16.50
C TYR A 426 6.44 -4.53 -16.00
N GLN A 427 6.43 -3.47 -16.82
CA GLN A 427 5.87 -2.18 -16.43
C GLN A 427 4.35 -2.22 -16.41
N ARG A 428 3.78 -1.40 -15.52
CA ARG A 428 2.32 -1.28 -15.41
C ARG A 428 1.72 -0.36 -16.46
N SER A 429 0.40 -0.35 -16.50
CA SER A 429 -0.35 0.65 -17.28
C SER A 429 -0.22 2.05 -16.69
N GLU A 430 -0.61 3.06 -17.46
CA GLU A 430 -0.72 4.44 -17.00
C GLU A 430 -1.79 4.56 -15.90
N VAL A 431 -1.39 5.01 -14.70
CA VAL A 431 -2.25 5.10 -13.49
C VAL A 431 -2.22 6.48 -12.82
N MET A 432 -1.26 7.35 -13.16
CA MET A 432 -1.17 8.68 -12.55
C MET A 432 -2.37 9.55 -12.96
N ASN A 433 -3.06 10.14 -11.98
CA ASN A 433 -4.20 11.05 -12.22
C ASN A 433 -3.76 12.44 -12.70
N ILE A 434 -4.69 13.24 -13.22
CA ILE A 434 -4.40 14.58 -13.78
C ILE A 434 -3.82 15.52 -12.72
N THR A 435 -4.29 15.47 -11.47
CA THR A 435 -3.77 16.34 -10.40
C THR A 435 -2.28 16.09 -10.12
N LYS A 436 -1.88 14.83 -9.97
CA LYS A 436 -0.48 14.43 -9.78
C LYS A 436 0.37 14.73 -11.01
N ALA A 437 -0.19 14.49 -12.20
CA ALA A 437 0.46 14.81 -13.46
C ALA A 437 0.72 16.31 -13.61
N SER A 438 -0.27 17.14 -13.23
CA SER A 438 -0.14 18.60 -13.24
C SER A 438 0.92 19.09 -12.25
N SER A 439 0.96 18.51 -11.05
CA SER A 439 2.02 18.80 -10.07
C SER A 439 3.42 18.45 -10.59
N LEU A 440 3.57 17.37 -11.38
CA LEU A 440 4.84 17.05 -12.01
C LEU A 440 5.25 18.10 -13.06
N ILE A 441 4.33 18.49 -13.95
CA ILE A 441 4.60 19.54 -14.96
C ILE A 441 4.93 20.87 -14.29
N GLU A 442 4.20 21.23 -13.23
CA GLU A 442 4.51 22.43 -12.44
C GLU A 442 5.90 22.35 -11.78
N SER A 443 6.32 21.17 -11.31
CA SER A 443 7.68 20.98 -10.76
C SER A 443 8.75 21.23 -11.82
N ILE A 444 8.52 20.75 -13.04
CA ILE A 444 9.40 20.97 -14.19
C ILE A 444 9.52 22.47 -14.49
N LEU A 445 8.39 23.18 -14.57
CA LEU A 445 8.35 24.63 -14.81
C LEU A 445 9.01 25.44 -13.70
N LEU A 446 8.98 24.95 -12.46
CA LEU A 446 9.65 25.56 -11.32
C LEU A 446 11.15 25.22 -11.22
N GLY A 447 11.67 24.35 -12.11
CA GLY A 447 13.05 23.88 -12.06
C GLY A 447 13.34 22.93 -10.89
N ILE A 448 12.31 22.37 -10.26
CA ILE A 448 12.47 21.40 -9.16
C ILE A 448 12.94 20.08 -9.75
N LYS A 449 14.16 19.65 -9.39
CA LYS A 449 14.68 18.33 -9.77
C LYS A 449 13.78 17.23 -9.24
N ILE A 450 13.48 16.27 -10.11
CA ILE A 450 12.70 15.07 -9.78
C ILE A 450 13.66 13.88 -9.58
N HIS A 451 13.17 12.78 -9.01
CA HIS A 451 13.98 11.55 -8.89
C HIS A 451 14.68 11.17 -10.21
N PRO A 452 15.83 10.50 -10.18
CA PRO A 452 16.40 9.92 -11.39
C PRO A 452 15.46 8.91 -12.06
N LEU A 453 15.60 8.74 -13.37
CA LEU A 453 15.06 7.65 -14.15
C LEU A 453 16.03 6.47 -14.07
N TYR A 454 15.52 5.25 -13.98
CA TYR A 454 16.34 4.05 -14.04
C TYR A 454 16.05 3.35 -15.37
N ILE A 455 17.10 3.11 -16.16
CA ILE A 455 16.97 2.42 -17.45
C ILE A 455 17.94 1.27 -17.57
N TYR A 456 17.52 0.22 -18.26
CA TYR A 456 18.35 -0.92 -18.65
C TYR A 456 18.75 -0.78 -20.12
N VAL A 457 20.04 -0.75 -20.42
CA VAL A 457 20.54 -0.67 -21.81
C VAL A 457 20.98 -2.05 -22.23
N ARG A 458 20.25 -2.63 -23.19
CA ARG A 458 20.55 -3.94 -23.79
C ARG A 458 21.76 -3.88 -24.71
N LYS A 459 22.33 -5.03 -25.04
CA LYS A 459 23.44 -5.15 -26.02
C LYS A 459 23.13 -4.59 -27.40
N ASP A 460 21.86 -4.59 -27.82
CA ASP A 460 21.42 -4.00 -29.10
C ASP A 460 21.25 -2.46 -29.07
N GLY A 461 21.60 -1.85 -27.93
CA GLY A 461 21.53 -0.42 -27.68
C GLY A 461 20.12 0.10 -27.39
N VAL A 462 19.11 -0.76 -27.26
CA VAL A 462 17.76 -0.34 -26.83
C VAL A 462 17.75 -0.17 -25.32
N ALA A 463 17.29 0.99 -24.87
CA ALA A 463 17.06 1.29 -23.46
C ALA A 463 15.63 0.92 -23.04
N GLU A 464 15.47 0.24 -21.91
CA GLU A 464 14.17 -0.12 -21.31
C GLU A 464 13.98 0.59 -19.97
N VAL A 465 12.81 1.17 -19.74
CA VAL A 465 12.54 1.89 -18.48
C VAL A 465 12.27 0.92 -17.34
N ILE A 466 13.11 0.95 -16.31
CA ILE A 466 12.93 0.25 -15.03
C ILE A 466 12.10 1.11 -14.07
N ASP A 467 12.44 2.39 -13.91
CA ASP A 467 11.68 3.32 -13.05
C ASP A 467 11.52 4.69 -13.71
N GLY A 468 10.39 5.35 -13.41
CA GLY A 468 10.07 6.67 -13.94
C GLY A 468 9.13 6.67 -15.14
N GLN A 469 8.62 5.51 -15.54
CA GLN A 469 7.64 5.35 -16.61
C GLN A 469 6.46 6.34 -16.50
N GLN A 470 5.84 6.47 -15.32
CA GLN A 470 4.67 7.33 -15.14
C GLN A 470 5.01 8.83 -15.27
N ARG A 471 6.27 9.20 -14.98
CA ARG A 471 6.77 10.56 -15.14
C ARG A 471 6.98 10.87 -16.62
N LEU A 472 7.63 9.96 -17.35
CA LEU A 472 7.80 10.06 -18.81
C LEU A 472 6.46 10.11 -19.54
N LEU A 473 5.52 9.20 -19.22
CA LEU A 473 4.19 9.18 -19.82
C LEU A 473 3.41 10.49 -19.56
N THR A 474 3.64 11.13 -18.42
CA THR A 474 3.03 12.43 -18.11
C THR A 474 3.61 13.54 -18.99
N MET A 475 4.94 13.59 -19.16
CA MET A 475 5.59 14.55 -20.05
C MET A 475 5.11 14.36 -21.49
N ILE A 476 5.14 13.12 -21.99
CA ILE A 476 4.67 12.74 -23.34
C ILE A 476 3.20 13.08 -23.53
N GLY A 477 2.36 12.73 -22.56
CA GLY A 477 0.93 13.02 -22.60
C GLY A 477 0.65 14.52 -22.63
N PHE A 478 1.37 15.33 -21.85
CA PHE A 478 1.20 16.78 -21.87
C PHE A 478 1.65 17.41 -23.19
N LEU A 479 2.78 16.95 -23.74
CA LEU A 479 3.32 17.40 -25.02
C LEU A 479 2.45 16.98 -26.23
N GLY A 480 1.60 15.97 -26.05
CA GLY A 480 0.79 15.40 -27.13
C GLY A 480 1.56 14.44 -28.04
N GLU A 481 2.68 13.90 -27.54
CA GLU A 481 3.59 13.03 -28.28
C GLU A 481 3.15 11.55 -28.23
N ARG A 482 3.67 10.76 -29.17
CA ARG A 482 3.44 9.30 -29.21
C ARG A 482 4.59 8.54 -28.58
N TYR A 483 4.31 7.35 -28.05
CA TYR A 483 5.33 6.43 -27.54
C TYR A 483 5.06 5.01 -28.02
N THR A 484 6.10 4.16 -27.97
CA THR A 484 6.02 2.76 -28.36
C THR A 484 5.44 1.90 -27.23
N ASP A 485 4.39 1.14 -27.51
CA ASP A 485 3.81 0.18 -26.57
C ASP A 485 4.62 -1.13 -26.46
N GLU A 486 4.11 -2.08 -25.67
CA GLU A 486 4.75 -3.39 -25.45
C GLU A 486 4.94 -4.21 -26.73
N LYS A 487 4.06 -3.99 -27.73
CA LYS A 487 4.03 -4.68 -29.03
C LYS A 487 4.82 -3.95 -30.10
N GLY A 488 5.51 -2.86 -29.77
CA GLY A 488 6.26 -2.07 -30.74
C GLY A 488 5.42 -1.06 -31.51
N LYS A 489 4.14 -0.85 -31.17
CA LYS A 489 3.25 0.07 -31.89
C LYS A 489 3.30 1.47 -31.28
N MET A 490 3.32 2.50 -32.13
CA MET A 490 3.20 3.89 -31.69
C MET A 490 1.76 4.19 -31.25
N VAL A 491 1.59 4.58 -29.99
CA VAL A 491 0.31 4.89 -29.35
C VAL A 491 0.37 6.22 -28.61
N LEU A 492 -0.79 6.75 -28.25
CA LEU A 492 -0.92 7.97 -27.43
C LEU A 492 -1.05 7.63 -25.94
N SER A 493 -0.65 8.56 -25.08
CA SER A 493 -0.96 8.49 -23.64
C SER A 493 -2.48 8.51 -23.42
N LYS A 494 -2.95 7.88 -22.34
CA LYS A 494 -4.35 8.01 -21.90
C LYS A 494 -4.70 9.46 -21.54
N LYS A 495 -3.70 10.27 -21.20
CA LYS A 495 -3.81 11.69 -20.88
C LYS A 495 -3.26 12.57 -22.01
N ASN A 496 -3.46 12.17 -23.26
CA ASN A 496 -2.99 12.96 -24.40
C ASN A 496 -3.57 14.39 -24.40
N ASN A 497 -2.69 15.40 -24.47
CA ASN A 497 -3.02 16.83 -24.44
C ASN A 497 -3.90 17.26 -23.26
N PHE A 498 -3.63 16.72 -22.06
CA PHE A 498 -4.39 17.07 -20.85
C PHE A 498 -4.18 18.53 -20.41
N GLU A 499 -5.17 19.08 -19.72
CA GLU A 499 -5.15 20.42 -19.14
C GLU A 499 -4.59 20.42 -17.71
N LEU A 500 -3.79 21.44 -17.37
CA LEU A 500 -3.18 21.55 -16.05
C LEU A 500 -4.22 21.85 -14.95
N ASN A 501 -4.22 21.03 -13.89
CA ASN A 501 -5.02 21.27 -12.69
C ASN A 501 -4.15 21.89 -11.57
N LEU A 502 -3.97 23.22 -11.60
CA LEU A 502 -3.10 23.99 -10.71
C LEU A 502 -3.83 25.07 -9.91
N ARG A 503 -5.15 24.94 -9.69
CA ARG A 503 -5.95 25.96 -8.98
C ARG A 503 -5.38 26.32 -7.60
N THR A 504 -4.82 25.33 -6.89
CA THR A 504 -4.17 25.48 -5.58
C THR A 504 -2.66 25.23 -5.66
N GLY A 505 -2.09 25.29 -6.87
CA GLY A 505 -0.66 25.14 -7.13
C GLY A 505 0.09 26.44 -6.94
N LEU A 506 1.39 26.41 -7.20
CA LEU A 506 2.27 27.57 -7.16
C LEU A 506 2.20 28.41 -8.44
N LEU A 507 1.70 27.82 -9.55
CA LEU A 507 1.47 28.48 -10.84
C LEU A 507 -0.03 28.48 -11.19
N PRO A 508 -0.91 29.12 -10.40
CA PRO A 508 -2.35 29.08 -10.62
C PRO A 508 -2.80 29.74 -11.93
N HIS A 509 -2.01 30.66 -12.48
CA HIS A 509 -2.25 31.30 -13.78
C HIS A 509 -2.12 30.33 -14.98
N LEU A 510 -1.52 29.14 -14.77
CA LEU A 510 -1.44 28.06 -15.76
C LEU A 510 -2.58 27.05 -15.63
N HIS A 511 -3.51 27.24 -14.68
CA HIS A 511 -4.65 26.37 -14.53
C HIS A 511 -5.48 26.31 -15.83
N LYS A 512 -5.87 25.09 -16.20
CA LYS A 512 -6.57 24.70 -17.43
C LYS A 512 -5.82 24.93 -18.74
N LYS A 513 -4.57 25.39 -18.70
CA LYS A 513 -3.76 25.50 -19.92
C LYS A 513 -3.29 24.12 -20.39
N LYS A 514 -3.29 23.94 -21.70
CA LYS A 514 -2.59 22.85 -22.42
C LYS A 514 -1.20 23.33 -22.82
N PHE A 515 -0.34 22.39 -23.20
CA PHE A 515 1.03 22.69 -23.62
C PHE A 515 1.13 23.80 -24.70
N ARG A 516 0.27 23.75 -25.73
CA ARG A 516 0.24 24.74 -26.82
C ARG A 516 -0.23 26.14 -26.39
N GLN A 517 -0.79 26.28 -25.19
CA GLN A 517 -1.26 27.55 -24.63
C GLN A 517 -0.26 28.16 -23.64
N LEU A 518 0.89 27.50 -23.44
CA LEU A 518 2.01 28.01 -22.67
C LEU A 518 2.86 28.95 -23.54
N SER A 519 3.57 29.87 -22.89
CA SER A 519 4.56 30.72 -23.55
C SER A 519 5.71 29.90 -24.15
N GLU A 520 6.43 30.45 -25.13
CA GLU A 520 7.58 29.76 -25.75
C GLU A 520 8.67 29.41 -24.73
N GLU A 521 8.89 30.26 -23.72
CA GLU A 521 9.83 30.02 -22.62
C GLU A 521 9.41 28.81 -21.77
N GLU A 522 8.13 28.72 -21.37
CA GLU A 522 7.59 27.61 -20.60
C GLU A 522 7.61 26.30 -21.41
N GLN A 523 7.28 26.38 -22.70
CA GLN A 523 7.36 25.22 -23.59
C GLN A 523 8.80 24.73 -23.74
N SER A 524 9.74 25.65 -23.94
CA SER A 524 11.18 25.34 -24.01
C SER A 524 11.69 24.75 -22.70
N CYS A 525 11.26 25.30 -21.55
CA CYS A 525 11.58 24.78 -20.23
C CYS A 525 11.18 23.31 -20.07
N ILE A 526 9.98 22.93 -20.52
CA ILE A 526 9.52 21.54 -20.44
C ILE A 526 10.32 20.63 -21.38
N ARG A 527 10.56 21.05 -22.63
CA ARG A 527 11.30 20.25 -23.63
C ARG A 527 12.77 20.04 -23.26
N ASN A 528 13.39 21.07 -22.68
CA ASN A 528 14.80 21.09 -22.33
C ASN A 528 15.04 20.76 -20.85
N PHE A 529 13.99 20.34 -20.13
CA PHE A 529 14.14 19.97 -18.73
C PHE A 529 15.14 18.82 -18.60
N ASP A 530 16.13 19.05 -17.75
CA ASP A 530 17.23 18.12 -17.54
C ASP A 530 16.84 17.00 -16.57
N LEU A 531 16.68 15.80 -17.14
CA LEU A 531 16.39 14.56 -16.44
C LEU A 531 17.67 13.80 -16.11
N GLU A 532 17.79 13.40 -14.85
CA GLU A 532 18.83 12.49 -14.42
C GLU A 532 18.46 11.05 -14.77
N VAL A 533 19.39 10.34 -15.41
CA VAL A 533 19.22 8.97 -15.89
C VAL A 533 20.32 8.10 -15.30
N ILE A 534 19.95 7.06 -14.59
CA ILE A 534 20.85 6.00 -14.15
C ILE A 534 20.72 4.87 -15.17
N GLU A 535 21.76 4.71 -15.99
CA GLU A 535 21.83 3.62 -16.94
C GLU A 535 22.38 2.37 -16.25
N ILE A 536 21.84 1.21 -16.62
CA ILE A 536 22.34 -0.11 -16.22
C ILE A 536 22.59 -0.86 -17.51
N LYS A 537 23.86 -1.03 -17.85
CA LYS A 537 24.24 -1.63 -19.14
C LYS A 537 24.40 -3.14 -18.99
N GLU A 538 23.75 -3.90 -19.87
CA GLU A 538 23.84 -5.36 -19.94
C GLU A 538 25.29 -5.85 -20.12
N GLU A 539 26.09 -5.10 -20.88
CA GLU A 539 27.51 -5.42 -21.13
C GLU A 539 28.32 -5.62 -19.85
N ASN A 540 28.00 -4.82 -18.82
CA ASN A 540 28.68 -4.82 -17.52
C ASN A 540 27.93 -5.66 -16.47
N ASN A 541 26.73 -6.16 -16.78
CA ASN A 541 25.83 -6.79 -15.81
C ASN A 541 25.02 -7.94 -16.45
N LYS A 542 25.70 -9.00 -16.91
CA LYS A 542 25.09 -10.06 -17.74
C LYS A 542 23.94 -10.82 -17.06
N HIS A 543 23.95 -10.89 -15.73
CA HIS A 543 22.94 -11.60 -14.93
C HIS A 543 21.91 -10.67 -14.29
N PHE A 544 21.91 -9.38 -14.64
CA PHE A 544 20.98 -8.42 -14.07
C PHE A 544 19.59 -8.57 -14.68
N LEU A 545 18.59 -8.66 -13.79
CA LEU A 545 17.18 -8.77 -14.16
C LEU A 545 16.47 -7.42 -13.91
N PRO A 546 16.10 -6.67 -14.96
CA PRO A 546 15.51 -5.34 -14.80
C PRO A 546 14.16 -5.37 -14.06
N GLU A 547 13.36 -6.42 -14.23
CA GLU A 547 12.11 -6.63 -13.50
C GLU A 547 12.32 -6.83 -11.99
N GLU A 548 13.46 -7.40 -11.57
CA GLU A 548 13.78 -7.55 -10.14
C GLU A 548 14.07 -6.19 -9.51
N LEU A 549 14.81 -5.32 -10.21
CA LEU A 549 15.03 -3.96 -9.73
C LEU A 549 13.73 -3.16 -9.74
N PHE A 550 12.91 -3.28 -10.79
CA PHE A 550 11.57 -2.68 -10.83
C PHE A 550 10.73 -3.10 -9.62
N LYS A 551 10.67 -4.42 -9.33
CA LYS A 551 10.00 -4.96 -8.14
C LYS A 551 10.61 -4.36 -6.87
N ARG A 552 11.93 -4.37 -6.70
CA ARG A 552 12.58 -3.89 -5.46
C ARG A 552 12.33 -2.40 -5.18
N ILE A 553 12.34 -1.57 -6.22
CA ILE A 553 12.04 -0.13 -6.12
C ILE A 553 10.56 0.10 -5.81
N ASN A 554 9.65 -0.62 -6.49
CA ASN A 554 8.23 -0.30 -6.50
C ASN A 554 7.33 -1.20 -5.62
N HIS A 555 7.87 -2.26 -5.02
CA HIS A 555 7.13 -3.23 -4.21
C HIS A 555 7.07 -2.86 -2.72
N LYS A 556 5.94 -3.19 -2.06
CA LYS A 556 5.63 -2.82 -0.66
C LYS A 556 5.91 -1.33 -0.31
N PRO A 557 5.54 -0.35 -1.15
CA PRO A 557 5.63 1.05 -0.76
C PRO A 557 4.66 1.29 0.40
N PHE A 558 5.09 2.10 1.36
CA PHE A 558 4.23 2.62 2.41
C PHE A 558 3.88 4.06 2.07
N PRO A 559 3.06 4.34 1.05
CA PRO A 559 2.79 5.73 0.68
C PRO A 559 2.11 6.46 1.84
N ILE A 560 2.37 7.76 1.91
CA ILE A 560 1.57 8.67 2.73
C ILE A 560 0.20 8.76 2.07
N LYS A 561 -0.86 8.40 2.81
CA LYS A 561 -2.21 8.45 2.27
C LYS A 561 -2.67 9.90 2.22
N GLU A 562 -3.26 10.31 1.10
CA GLU A 562 -3.87 11.63 0.99
C GLU A 562 -4.99 11.80 2.04
N ASN A 563 -5.16 13.04 2.52
CA ASN A 563 -6.18 13.39 3.52
C ASN A 563 -6.06 12.62 4.85
N THR A 564 -4.82 12.40 5.30
CA THR A 564 -4.49 11.80 6.60
C THR A 564 -3.55 12.70 7.38
N PHE A 565 -3.41 12.49 8.69
CA PHE A 565 -2.48 13.31 9.47
C PHE A 565 -1.01 13.08 9.08
N GLU A 566 -0.63 11.89 8.61
CA GLU A 566 0.71 11.66 8.02
C GLU A 566 1.01 12.64 6.87
N CYS A 567 -0.02 13.03 6.12
CA CYS A 567 0.03 13.99 5.02
C CYS A 567 0.04 15.43 5.54
N TRP A 568 -0.91 15.77 6.42
CA TRP A 568 -1.06 17.12 6.95
C TRP A 568 0.14 17.56 7.77
N ASN A 569 0.68 16.67 8.62
CA ASN A 569 1.90 16.94 9.41
C ASN A 569 3.06 17.47 8.56
N ALA A 570 3.12 17.04 7.31
CA ALA A 570 4.17 17.42 6.39
C ALA A 570 3.85 18.67 5.56
N TYR A 571 2.60 18.86 5.15
CA TYR A 571 2.23 19.90 4.18
C TYR A 571 1.53 21.13 4.76
N VAL A 572 0.95 21.01 5.95
CA VAL A 572 0.22 22.09 6.63
C VAL A 572 1.19 22.91 7.47
N ASP A 573 0.82 24.18 7.69
CA ASP A 573 1.52 25.13 8.56
C ASP A 573 1.87 24.52 9.92
N SER A 574 3.11 24.76 10.37
CA SER A 574 3.67 24.17 11.60
C SER A 574 2.86 24.53 12.85
N GLU A 575 2.34 25.76 12.95
CA GLU A 575 1.59 26.19 14.12
C GLU A 575 0.27 25.40 14.27
N ILE A 576 -0.44 25.15 13.16
CA ILE A 576 -1.67 24.34 13.16
C ILE A 576 -1.33 22.91 13.59
N ILE A 577 -0.24 22.33 13.06
CA ILE A 577 0.17 20.96 13.36
C ILE A 577 0.61 20.81 14.82
N GLU A 578 1.37 21.76 15.35
CA GLU A 578 1.80 21.78 16.74
C GLU A 578 0.61 21.93 17.68
N ALA A 579 -0.33 22.85 17.38
CA ALA A 579 -1.56 23.01 18.14
C ALA A 579 -2.36 21.70 18.22
N ILE A 580 -2.56 20.99 17.10
CA ILE A 580 -3.27 19.70 17.08
C ILE A 580 -2.54 18.63 17.92
N LYS A 581 -1.21 18.53 17.78
CA LYS A 581 -0.40 17.58 18.55
C LYS A 581 -0.47 17.87 20.04
N ASP A 582 -0.43 19.14 20.42
CA ASP A 582 -0.52 19.57 21.80
C ASP A 582 -1.91 19.34 22.39
N THR A 583 -2.98 19.60 21.63
CA THR A 583 -4.35 19.21 22.00
C THR A 583 -4.45 17.72 22.28
N TYR A 584 -3.88 16.87 21.41
CA TYR A 584 -3.84 15.43 21.64
C TYR A 584 -3.01 15.06 22.88
N LYS A 585 -1.82 15.64 23.04
CA LYS A 585 -0.92 15.36 24.18
C LYS A 585 -1.56 15.71 25.53
N ARG A 586 -2.32 16.82 25.60
CA ARG A 586 -3.13 17.20 26.78
C ARG A 586 -4.31 16.26 27.02
N ASN A 587 -4.80 15.59 25.99
CA ASN A 587 -5.98 14.72 26.01
C ASN A 587 -5.66 13.30 25.54
N ASN A 588 -4.64 12.68 26.15
CA ASN A 588 -4.12 11.37 25.72
C ASN A 588 -5.16 10.23 25.74
N TRP A 589 -6.28 10.40 26.44
CA TRP A 589 -7.43 9.50 26.46
C TRP A 589 -8.22 9.50 25.14
N LEU A 590 -8.10 10.55 24.32
CA LEU A 590 -8.74 10.70 23.01
C LEU A 590 -7.92 9.98 21.94
N TYR A 591 -7.87 8.65 22.03
CA TYR A 591 -7.14 7.80 21.10
C TYR A 591 -8.03 6.77 20.40
N LEU A 592 -7.64 6.41 19.18
CA LEU A 592 -8.08 5.21 18.49
C LEU A 592 -7.20 4.01 18.87
N ARG A 593 -5.88 4.23 18.97
CA ARG A 593 -4.88 3.24 19.42
C ARG A 593 -3.79 3.92 20.23
N LYS A 594 -3.35 3.35 21.34
CA LYS A 594 -2.32 3.98 22.21
C LYS A 594 -0.99 4.17 21.49
N ASP A 595 -0.47 3.12 20.86
CA ASP A 595 0.83 3.14 20.16
C ASP A 595 0.65 3.23 18.63
N ASP A 596 -0.05 4.28 18.18
CA ASP A 596 -0.31 4.43 16.74
C ASP A 596 0.89 5.03 15.98
N LYS A 597 1.46 4.22 15.10
CA LYS A 597 2.56 4.64 14.22
C LYS A 597 2.11 5.47 13.02
N ARG A 598 0.80 5.61 12.79
CA ARG A 598 0.20 6.21 11.59
C ARG A 598 -0.45 7.57 11.89
N MET A 599 -0.25 8.11 13.10
CA MET A 599 -0.80 9.39 13.57
C MET A 599 -2.34 9.44 13.51
N LEU A 600 -3.01 8.29 13.71
CA LEU A 600 -4.46 8.17 13.66
C LEU A 600 -5.16 8.93 14.80
N ASN A 601 -4.47 9.16 15.92
CA ASN A 601 -5.03 9.89 17.05
C ASN A 601 -5.05 11.40 16.76
N GLU A 602 -3.97 11.92 16.19
CA GLU A 602 -3.89 13.29 15.70
C GLU A 602 -4.89 13.50 14.55
N GLU A 603 -5.05 12.52 13.65
CA GLU A 603 -6.07 12.57 12.60
C GLU A 603 -7.49 12.65 13.18
N LEU A 604 -7.76 11.96 14.30
CA LEU A 604 -9.05 12.03 14.99
C LEU A 604 -9.30 13.44 15.52
N VAL A 605 -8.32 14.04 16.22
CA VAL A 605 -8.41 15.41 16.73
C VAL A 605 -8.64 16.40 15.59
N THR A 606 -7.87 16.33 14.51
CA THR A 606 -8.06 17.19 13.33
C THR A 606 -9.45 17.04 12.74
N SER A 607 -9.95 15.81 12.63
CA SER A 607 -11.26 15.55 12.05
C SER A 607 -12.38 16.14 12.92
N LEU A 608 -12.29 16.01 14.24
CA LEU A 608 -13.27 16.55 15.17
C LEU A 608 -13.21 18.08 15.25
N CYS A 609 -12.02 18.67 15.24
CA CYS A 609 -11.85 20.11 15.16
C CYS A 609 -12.43 20.68 13.86
N TYR A 610 -12.19 20.02 12.72
CA TYR A 610 -12.79 20.43 11.46
C TYR A 610 -14.32 20.37 11.48
N LEU A 611 -14.91 19.34 12.09
CA LEU A 611 -16.37 19.29 12.30
C LEU A 611 -16.84 20.51 13.09
N HIS A 612 -16.15 20.79 14.20
CA HIS A 612 -16.45 21.92 15.06
C HIS A 612 -16.40 23.27 14.31
N TYR A 613 -15.33 23.48 13.54
CA TYR A 613 -15.16 24.66 12.67
C TYR A 613 -16.29 24.82 11.64
N MET A 614 -16.71 23.74 10.99
CA MET A 614 -17.73 23.80 9.94
C MET A 614 -19.16 23.92 10.47
N THR A 615 -19.38 23.72 11.78
CA THR A 615 -20.70 23.74 12.42
C THR A 615 -20.73 24.72 13.58
N THR A 616 -20.28 25.94 13.34
CA THR A 616 -20.41 27.04 14.30
C THR A 616 -21.87 27.33 14.60
N GLY A 617 -22.18 27.68 15.86
CA GLY A 617 -23.54 27.95 16.32
C GLY A 617 -24.29 26.72 16.86
N GLU A 618 -25.62 26.80 16.85
CA GLU A 618 -26.51 25.79 17.42
C GLU A 618 -26.47 24.46 16.65
N ALA A 619 -26.79 23.37 17.36
CA ALA A 619 -26.78 22.04 16.79
C ALA A 619 -27.84 21.89 15.70
N ASN A 620 -27.38 21.73 14.46
CA ASN A 620 -28.25 21.54 13.30
C ASN A 620 -27.85 20.29 12.52
N LEU A 621 -28.72 19.28 12.55
CA LEU A 621 -28.47 18.00 11.88
C LEU A 621 -28.37 18.14 10.35
N ARG A 622 -29.03 19.14 9.75
CA ARG A 622 -28.93 19.40 8.30
C ARG A 622 -27.51 19.82 7.94
N ASN A 623 -26.94 20.79 8.67
CA ASN A 623 -25.57 21.27 8.45
C ASN A 623 -24.55 20.14 8.70
N ILE A 624 -24.73 19.37 9.76
CA ILE A 624 -23.88 18.19 10.06
C ILE A 624 -23.94 17.18 8.90
N LYS A 625 -25.13 16.93 8.34
CA LYS A 625 -25.33 16.03 7.18
C LYS A 625 -24.77 16.60 5.88
N GLU A 626 -24.31 17.85 5.81
CA GLU A 626 -23.52 18.32 4.66
C GLU A 626 -22.09 17.79 4.71
N ILE A 627 -21.57 17.51 5.90
CA ILE A 627 -20.19 17.10 6.16
C ILE A 627 -20.08 15.59 6.38
N LEU A 628 -20.98 15.04 7.19
CA LEU A 628 -21.06 13.63 7.55
C LEU A 628 -22.14 12.91 6.76
N GLU A 629 -21.92 11.61 6.57
CA GLU A 629 -22.85 10.65 6.02
C GLU A 629 -23.19 9.64 7.13
N ILE A 630 -24.49 9.48 7.38
CA ILE A 630 -25.05 8.52 8.34
C ILE A 630 -25.82 7.48 7.53
N ASN A 631 -25.19 6.33 7.27
CA ASN A 631 -25.77 5.28 6.43
C ASN A 631 -25.90 3.97 7.20
N LYS A 632 -26.89 3.17 6.82
CA LYS A 632 -26.98 1.76 7.19
C LYS A 632 -26.09 0.90 6.28
N ARG A 633 -25.31 -0.01 6.87
CA ARG A 633 -24.82 -1.21 6.19
C ARG A 633 -25.48 -2.44 6.81
N GLN A 634 -25.45 -3.57 6.09
CA GLN A 634 -26.09 -4.85 6.43
C GLN A 634 -25.77 -5.44 7.83
N SER A 635 -25.04 -4.77 8.72
CA SER A 635 -24.82 -5.20 10.11
C SER A 635 -24.63 -4.08 11.14
N ALA A 636 -24.53 -2.81 10.72
CA ALA A 636 -24.37 -1.66 11.61
C ALA A 636 -24.62 -0.34 10.86
N ALA A 637 -24.97 0.71 11.60
CA ALA A 637 -24.94 2.06 11.05
C ALA A 637 -23.52 2.66 11.09
N ILE A 638 -23.17 3.42 10.05
CA ILE A 638 -21.86 4.00 9.82
C ILE A 638 -21.98 5.51 9.76
N VAL A 639 -21.18 6.18 10.59
CA VAL A 639 -20.99 7.64 10.55
C VAL A 639 -19.59 7.93 10.01
N LYS A 640 -19.50 8.65 8.90
CA LYS A 640 -18.20 9.00 8.28
C LYS A 640 -18.29 10.34 7.56
N PHE A 641 -17.15 10.98 7.31
CA PHE A 641 -17.08 12.12 6.41
C PHE A 641 -17.51 11.73 5.00
N LYS A 642 -18.29 12.60 4.34
CA LYS A 642 -18.57 12.46 2.90
C LYS A 642 -17.28 12.54 2.08
N THR A 643 -16.42 13.50 2.41
CA THR A 643 -15.08 13.63 1.82
C THR A 643 -14.09 14.27 2.79
N LYS A 644 -12.95 13.60 3.02
CA LYS A 644 -11.84 14.18 3.80
C LYS A 644 -11.02 15.19 2.98
N ALA A 645 -11.21 15.27 1.67
CA ALA A 645 -10.52 16.26 0.84
C ALA A 645 -10.88 17.71 1.22
N ASN A 646 -12.08 17.93 1.75
CA ASN A 646 -12.49 19.24 2.26
C ASN A 646 -11.68 19.67 3.48
N ILE A 647 -11.32 18.72 4.36
CA ILE A 647 -10.44 18.98 5.51
C ILE A 647 -9.09 19.47 5.01
N THR A 648 -8.47 18.73 4.08
CA THR A 648 -7.20 19.11 3.47
C THR A 648 -7.27 20.49 2.82
N ARG A 649 -8.33 20.79 2.05
CA ARG A 649 -8.50 22.10 1.39
C ARG A 649 -8.54 23.26 2.37
N VAL A 650 -9.15 23.06 3.55
CA VAL A 650 -9.22 24.08 4.59
C VAL A 650 -7.88 24.21 5.30
N LEU A 651 -7.25 23.10 5.71
CA LEU A 651 -5.95 23.11 6.39
C LEU A 651 -4.81 23.68 5.54
N GLU A 652 -4.80 23.41 4.23
CA GLU A 652 -3.75 23.90 3.32
C GLU A 652 -3.93 25.37 2.91
N ASN A 653 -5.08 25.99 3.20
CA ASN A 653 -5.33 27.38 2.80
C ASN A 653 -4.91 28.34 3.93
N PRO A 654 -3.87 29.18 3.73
CA PRO A 654 -3.40 30.11 4.75
C PRO A 654 -4.47 31.10 5.22
N ALA A 655 -5.48 31.40 4.37
CA ALA A 655 -6.57 32.31 4.73
C ALA A 655 -7.40 31.82 5.92
N PHE A 656 -7.48 30.50 6.15
CA PHE A 656 -8.25 29.92 7.25
C PHE A 656 -7.39 29.63 8.49
N LYS A 657 -6.08 29.93 8.49
CA LYS A 657 -5.17 29.60 9.60
C LYS A 657 -5.66 30.14 10.94
N ALA A 658 -5.98 31.43 11.01
CA ALA A 658 -6.43 32.07 12.25
C ALA A 658 -7.74 31.46 12.76
N GLU A 659 -8.71 31.25 11.86
CA GLU A 659 -10.00 30.64 12.21
C GLU A 659 -9.85 29.21 12.71
N LEU A 660 -8.93 28.42 12.13
CA LEU A 660 -8.66 27.05 12.55
C LEU A 660 -8.02 26.98 13.94
N LEU A 661 -7.09 27.88 14.25
CA LEU A 661 -6.49 27.97 15.58
C LEU A 661 -7.53 28.35 16.63
N LEU A 662 -8.45 29.28 16.31
CA LEU A 662 -9.58 29.60 17.17
C LEU A 662 -10.52 28.39 17.33
N ALA A 663 -10.86 27.70 16.24
CA ALA A 663 -11.72 26.53 16.29
C ALA A 663 -11.12 25.37 17.10
N LEU A 664 -9.79 25.24 17.19
CA LEU A 664 -9.14 24.30 18.10
C LEU A 664 -9.36 24.66 19.56
N ASN A 665 -9.27 25.95 19.90
CA ASN A 665 -9.56 26.43 21.26
C ASN A 665 -11.03 26.20 21.62
N ASP A 666 -11.97 26.52 20.71
CA ASP A 666 -13.39 26.30 20.91
C ASP A 666 -13.72 24.81 21.03
N PHE A 667 -13.07 23.97 20.21
CA PHE A 667 -13.17 22.51 20.29
C PHE A 667 -12.72 21.99 21.67
N GLU A 668 -11.63 22.53 22.22
CA GLU A 668 -11.18 22.20 23.58
C GLU A 668 -12.17 22.69 24.64
N ALA A 669 -12.65 23.94 24.54
CA ALA A 669 -13.56 24.54 25.51
C ALA A 669 -14.96 23.90 25.52
N GLU A 670 -15.44 23.43 24.37
CA GLU A 670 -16.78 22.84 24.25
C GLU A 670 -16.74 21.31 24.31
N PHE A 671 -16.19 20.66 23.29
CA PHE A 671 -16.32 19.21 23.14
C PHE A 671 -15.45 18.44 24.13
N ILE A 672 -14.18 18.85 24.30
CA ILE A 672 -13.25 18.16 25.20
C ILE A 672 -13.70 18.30 26.66
N GLU A 673 -14.16 19.49 27.08
CA GLU A 673 -14.69 19.67 28.44
C GLU A 673 -15.97 18.85 28.70
N LYS A 674 -16.94 18.84 27.76
CA LYS A 674 -18.10 17.94 27.83
C LYS A 674 -17.68 16.47 27.96
N MET A 675 -16.69 16.05 27.20
CA MET A 675 -16.15 14.69 27.27
C MET A 675 -15.50 14.39 28.63
N LYS A 676 -14.70 15.33 29.17
CA LYS A 676 -14.08 15.20 30.50
C LYS A 676 -15.15 15.02 31.58
N LEU A 677 -16.24 15.79 31.53
CA LEU A 677 -17.36 15.63 32.48
C LEU A 677 -17.98 14.22 32.40
N LEU A 678 -18.18 13.68 31.19
CA LEU A 678 -18.74 12.34 31.01
C LEU A 678 -17.82 11.21 31.51
N ILE A 679 -16.50 11.36 31.38
CA ILE A 679 -15.55 10.30 31.72
C ILE A 679 -14.94 10.43 33.12
N SER A 680 -15.14 11.57 33.81
CA SER A 680 -14.62 11.84 35.15
C SER A 680 -15.45 11.20 36.26
N LYS A 681 -14.82 10.82 37.39
CA LYS A 681 -15.56 10.31 38.56
C LYS A 681 -16.44 11.42 39.16
N PRO A 682 -17.60 11.08 39.78
CA PRO A 682 -18.41 12.05 40.53
C PRO A 682 -17.68 12.71 41.71
N THR A 683 -16.58 12.12 42.20
CA THR A 683 -15.91 12.51 43.45
C THR A 683 -14.44 12.94 43.29
N GLY A 684 -13.98 13.32 42.09
CA GLY A 684 -12.64 13.91 41.89
C GLY A 684 -11.83 13.34 40.71
N LYS A 685 -10.52 13.69 40.66
CA LYS A 685 -9.63 13.37 39.53
C LYS A 685 -9.55 11.85 39.27
N SER A 686 -9.96 11.44 38.07
CA SER A 686 -9.84 10.06 37.59
C SER A 686 -8.44 9.79 37.03
N THR A 687 -7.88 8.62 37.32
CA THR A 687 -6.68 8.11 36.62
C THR A 687 -7.02 7.83 35.15
N GLU A 688 -6.07 7.98 34.23
CA GLU A 688 -6.24 7.75 32.78
C GLU A 688 -6.91 6.39 32.45
N SER A 689 -6.57 5.34 33.20
CA SER A 689 -7.16 4.00 33.02
C SER A 689 -8.67 3.97 33.28
N ILE A 690 -9.18 4.81 34.19
CA ILE A 690 -10.60 4.85 34.56
C ILE A 690 -11.38 5.64 33.52
N SER A 691 -10.86 6.80 33.11
CA SER A 691 -11.46 7.60 32.03
C SER A 691 -11.53 6.80 30.73
N SER A 692 -10.49 6.02 30.42
CA SER A 692 -10.47 5.13 29.25
C SER A 692 -11.55 4.04 29.32
N LYS A 693 -11.66 3.33 30.45
CA LYS A 693 -12.69 2.28 30.64
C LYS A 693 -14.11 2.85 30.54
N ARG A 694 -14.35 4.04 31.09
CA ARG A 694 -15.65 4.71 31.01
C ARG A 694 -15.98 5.12 29.58
N LEU A 695 -15.00 5.69 28.87
CA LEU A 695 -15.15 6.00 27.46
C LEU A 695 -15.46 4.74 26.64
N ASP A 696 -14.77 3.62 26.90
CA ASP A 696 -15.02 2.35 26.22
C ASP A 696 -16.45 1.84 26.48
N ALA A 697 -16.96 1.99 27.71
CA ALA A 697 -18.34 1.68 28.06
C ALA A 697 -19.36 2.57 27.32
N ILE A 698 -19.09 3.88 27.21
CA ILE A 698 -19.95 4.84 26.50
C ILE A 698 -20.02 4.50 25.00
N LEU A 699 -18.86 4.32 24.37
CA LEU A 699 -18.75 3.97 22.96
C LEU A 699 -19.16 2.52 22.68
N GLN A 700 -19.37 1.74 23.74
CA GLN A 700 -19.55 0.29 23.75
C GLN A 700 -18.43 -0.46 23.02
N THR A 701 -17.26 0.16 22.84
CA THR A 701 -16.15 -0.44 22.11
C THR A 701 -15.55 -1.57 22.94
N GLY A 702 -15.29 -2.72 22.31
CA GLY A 702 -14.54 -3.80 22.93
C GLY A 702 -13.06 -3.45 23.04
N SER A 703 -12.19 -4.26 22.45
CA SER A 703 -10.74 -4.02 22.45
C SER A 703 -10.26 -2.93 21.47
N VAL A 704 -11.13 -2.41 20.60
CA VAL A 704 -10.75 -1.49 19.51
C VAL A 704 -11.73 -0.32 19.42
N ARG A 705 -11.20 0.90 19.43
CA ARG A 705 -11.95 2.13 19.17
C ARG A 705 -11.91 2.49 17.69
N VAL A 706 -13.01 3.02 17.18
CA VAL A 706 -13.16 3.41 15.77
C VAL A 706 -13.61 4.85 15.64
N SER A 707 -13.13 5.54 14.60
CA SER A 707 -13.37 6.98 14.42
C SER A 707 -14.86 7.34 14.30
N MET A 708 -15.66 6.46 13.69
CA MET A 708 -17.11 6.66 13.55
C MET A 708 -17.82 6.81 14.90
N SER A 709 -17.34 6.14 15.94
CA SER A 709 -17.91 6.25 17.28
C SER A 709 -17.66 7.65 17.86
N PHE A 710 -16.47 8.22 17.63
CA PHE A 710 -16.17 9.58 18.05
C PHE A 710 -16.93 10.64 17.25
N TYR A 711 -17.14 10.43 15.96
CA TYR A 711 -17.95 11.34 15.15
C TYR A 711 -19.40 11.37 15.63
N LEU A 712 -20.00 10.19 15.92
CA LEU A 712 -21.34 10.16 16.50
C LEU A 712 -21.38 10.81 17.88
N LEU A 713 -20.40 10.53 18.73
CA LEU A 713 -20.35 11.12 20.07
C LEU A 713 -20.25 12.66 19.99
N TRP A 714 -19.49 13.18 19.04
CA TRP A 714 -19.44 14.61 18.74
C TRP A 714 -20.80 15.15 18.31
N VAL A 715 -21.52 14.47 17.42
CA VAL A 715 -22.88 14.88 16.98
C VAL A 715 -23.84 14.92 18.16
N LEU A 716 -23.82 13.91 19.03
CA LEU A 716 -24.68 13.86 20.21
C LEU A 716 -24.37 15.01 21.18
N LEU A 717 -23.09 15.26 21.47
CA LEU A 717 -22.67 16.29 22.41
C LEU A 717 -22.84 17.72 21.90
N LYS A 718 -22.85 17.94 20.58
CA LYS A 718 -23.02 19.28 20.00
C LYS A 718 -24.36 19.91 20.39
N GLY A 719 -25.42 19.11 20.47
CA GLY A 719 -26.76 19.60 20.85
C GLY A 719 -27.08 19.56 22.34
N LEU A 720 -26.09 19.34 23.20
CA LEU A 720 -26.27 19.33 24.65
C LEU A 720 -25.53 20.51 25.29
N PRO A 721 -26.19 21.38 26.07
CA PRO A 721 -25.52 22.41 26.87
C PRO A 721 -24.53 21.79 27.87
N ILE A 722 -23.43 22.50 28.14
CA ILE A 722 -22.43 21.99 29.09
C ILE A 722 -22.97 21.98 30.53
N GLU A 723 -23.90 22.87 30.85
CA GLU A 723 -24.64 22.98 32.12
C GLU A 723 -25.39 21.69 32.41
N TYR A 724 -26.05 21.10 31.41
CA TYR A 724 -26.77 19.85 31.58
C TYR A 724 -25.83 18.69 31.96
N LEU A 725 -24.63 18.65 31.40
CA LEU A 725 -23.63 17.65 31.75
C LEU A 725 -23.05 17.87 33.16
N LYS A 726 -23.07 19.11 33.68
CA LYS A 726 -22.65 19.41 35.06
C LYS A 726 -23.73 18.99 36.06
N GLU A 727 -25.01 19.19 35.71
CA GLU A 727 -26.15 18.82 36.57
C GLU A 727 -26.36 17.31 36.66
N ASP A 728 -26.44 16.61 35.51
CA ASP A 728 -26.73 15.17 35.48
C ASP A 728 -25.95 14.41 34.39
N PRO A 729 -24.64 14.18 34.62
CA PRO A 729 -23.80 13.44 33.67
C PRO A 729 -24.27 11.98 33.49
N SER A 730 -24.90 11.38 34.51
CA SER A 730 -25.31 9.97 34.49
C SER A 730 -26.48 9.73 33.53
N THR A 731 -27.46 10.62 33.51
CA THR A 731 -28.60 10.54 32.57
C THR A 731 -28.15 10.80 31.14
N VAL A 732 -27.29 11.80 30.91
CA VAL A 732 -26.69 12.06 29.59
C VAL A 732 -25.94 10.82 29.09
N GLN A 733 -25.12 10.20 29.95
CA GLN A 733 -24.39 8.99 29.61
C GLN A 733 -25.32 7.85 29.17
N ARG A 734 -26.40 7.61 29.93
CA ARG A 734 -27.38 6.55 29.62
C ARG A 734 -28.05 6.77 28.27
N ARG A 735 -28.39 8.01 27.92
CA ARG A 735 -28.99 8.36 26.63
C ARG A 735 -28.04 8.16 25.47
N ILE A 736 -26.79 8.63 25.61
CA ILE A 736 -25.75 8.38 24.61
C ILE A 736 -25.57 6.88 24.39
N MET A 737 -25.47 6.09 25.46
CA MET A 737 -25.36 4.63 25.37
C MET A 737 -26.57 3.97 24.69
N LYS A 738 -27.79 4.49 24.88
CA LYS A 738 -28.98 4.04 24.15
C LYS A 738 -28.82 4.22 22.65
N VAL A 739 -28.35 5.39 22.18
CA VAL A 739 -28.09 5.63 20.75
C VAL A 739 -27.02 4.67 20.20
N PHE A 740 -25.93 4.45 20.94
CA PHE A 740 -24.90 3.48 20.54
C PHE A 740 -25.41 2.05 20.46
N SER A 741 -26.36 1.66 21.33
CA SER A 741 -26.98 0.33 21.27
C SER A 741 -27.82 0.15 19.99
N MET A 742 -28.53 1.20 19.54
CA MET A 742 -29.34 1.18 18.33
C MET A 742 -28.50 0.99 17.05
N LEU A 743 -27.24 1.43 17.06
CA LEU A 743 -26.33 1.18 15.93
C LEU A 743 -26.07 -0.32 15.68
N ARG A 744 -26.26 -1.16 16.71
CA ARG A 744 -26.00 -2.61 16.66
C ARG A 744 -27.26 -3.43 16.33
N THR A 745 -28.45 -2.86 16.50
CA THR A 745 -29.73 -3.56 16.37
C THR A 745 -30.39 -3.38 14.99
N TYR A 746 -29.60 -3.09 13.94
CA TYR A 746 -30.09 -3.00 12.55
C TYR A 746 -31.18 -1.94 12.28
N GLU A 747 -31.26 -0.88 13.11
CA GLU A 747 -32.25 0.18 12.93
C GLU A 747 -32.00 1.03 11.67
N SER A 748 -33.04 1.70 11.16
CA SER A 748 -32.93 2.56 9.97
C SER A 748 -32.15 3.85 10.27
N ALA A 749 -31.60 4.50 9.24
CA ALA A 749 -30.88 5.76 9.40
C ALA A 749 -31.79 6.85 10.01
N GLU A 750 -33.06 6.86 9.61
CA GLU A 750 -34.09 7.78 10.09
C GLU A 750 -34.35 7.60 11.59
N LYS A 751 -34.35 6.36 12.09
CA LYS A 751 -34.50 6.10 13.53
C LYS A 751 -33.30 6.56 14.34
N ILE A 752 -32.09 6.43 13.79
CA ILE A 752 -30.88 6.96 14.43
C ILE A 752 -30.93 8.49 14.45
N GLU A 753 -31.36 9.13 13.36
CA GLU A 753 -31.56 10.58 13.30
C GLU A 753 -32.62 11.06 14.29
N ALA A 754 -33.73 10.33 14.43
CA ALA A 754 -34.76 10.61 15.42
C ALA A 754 -34.21 10.51 16.86
N ALA A 755 -33.41 9.48 17.17
CA ALA A 755 -32.79 9.31 18.47
C ALA A 755 -31.76 10.41 18.78
N ILE A 756 -31.04 10.93 17.77
CA ILE A 756 -30.16 12.10 17.93
C ILE A 756 -30.99 13.33 18.32
N LYS A 757 -32.09 13.60 17.61
CA LYS A 757 -32.97 14.74 17.92
C LYS A 757 -33.61 14.62 19.30
N GLU A 758 -34.09 13.43 19.67
CA GLU A 758 -34.64 13.13 21.01
C GLU A 758 -33.59 13.44 22.09
N THR A 759 -32.32 13.09 21.84
CA THR A 759 -31.23 13.38 22.77
C THR A 759 -31.03 14.89 22.96
N TRP A 760 -31.10 15.68 21.89
CA TRP A 760 -30.95 17.14 21.96
C TRP A 760 -32.14 17.85 22.62
N SER A 761 -33.38 17.37 22.42
CA SER A 761 -34.58 18.02 22.93
C SER A 761 -34.80 17.86 24.45
N ALA A 762 -34.09 16.94 25.07
CA ALA A 762 -34.43 16.48 26.41
C ALA A 762 -33.58 17.17 27.49
N LEU A 763 -33.76 18.49 27.62
CA LEU A 763 -33.16 19.30 28.69
C LEU A 763 -33.89 19.08 30.03
N PRO A 764 -33.20 19.20 31.17
CA PRO A 764 -33.84 19.17 32.48
C PRO A 764 -34.72 20.43 32.65
N VAL A 765 -35.78 20.32 33.45
CA VAL A 765 -36.76 21.40 33.68
C VAL A 765 -36.10 22.68 34.22
N SER A 766 -34.97 22.57 34.92
CA SER A 766 -34.14 23.67 35.42
C SER A 766 -33.51 24.55 34.33
N LEU A 767 -33.29 24.02 33.13
CA LEU A 767 -32.64 24.70 31.99
C LEU A 767 -33.63 25.04 30.85
N ALA A 768 -34.91 24.67 31.01
CA ALA A 768 -35.96 24.89 30.02
C ALA A 768 -36.76 26.19 30.24
N ASN A 769 -36.42 26.96 31.29
CA ASN A 769 -37.05 28.23 31.67
C ASN A 769 -36.14 29.42 31.41
#